data_AF-A0AA38ZHA5-F1
#
_entry.id   AF-A0AA38ZHA5-F1
#
_cell.length_a   1.000
_cell.length_b   1.000
_cell.length_c   1.000
_cell.angle_alpha   90.00
_cell.angle_beta   90.00
_cell.angle_gamma   90.00
#
_symmetry.space_group_name_H-M   'P 1'
#
loop_
_entity.id
_entity.type
_entity.pdbx_description
1 polymer ?
#
loop_
_entity_poly.entity_id
_entity_poly.type
_entity_poly.pdbx_seq_one_letter_code
_entity_poly.pdbx_strand_id
1 'polypeptide(L)'
;MASTAVFSPIPHAKIQKPKKVDHHKPHRTLPVLFISNPSPHFHTSTISKNSLSSSSFWHNFHSPSRSSNSEAQCHALPLSPTNNSIETLQDSSNIQVKESIPRIFVQDPPWISSFLFHDWCERNRRTGQNVKLEFRETERRNYGLLRRRQVKAETEAWERMVEEYREIEREMCEKKLAPNLPYVKALFLGWFEPLREAIEKEQRAQRTKKQKAAYAPHIELLPADKMAVIVMHKMMGLVMMGHEEGCVRVVQAAVQIGMAVEQEVRIHSFLEKTKNFERHKTVGHSQEGLREEKEILRKRVKSFIRKKKIIEVQKLVKNEEITPWGRDTQAKLGSRLIELLTETAYVQTPVNQSADCPPDVRPAFRHTFKTVTKDSGQKDWRKYGVIECDPLVLIGLDRTAKHMVIPYVPMLIPPKKWKGYDKGGYLFLPSYVMRTHGSRKQQDAVKSVPRKQLQKVFEALDTLGNTKWRINKRVLSVVESIWARGGNLGGLVDRENVPLPEKPSTEDLTEIQNWKWNARKAKKINQERHSLRCDTEIKLSVARKMKDEEGFYYPHNLDFRGRAYPMHPHLNHLSSDLCRGVLEFAEGRPLGKSGLRWLKIQLANLYAGGVEKLSYDGRLAFVDNHLDDVFDSADNPLNGNRWWLTAEDPFQCLAACLNLSEALRSSSPHTVISHLPIHQDGSCNGLQHYAALGRNSLEASAVNLVAGEKPADVYSEIAVRVHEIMKRDSNKDPATDPKALLAKVLIGQVGYPKLFWSPISHLVIIE
;
A
#
# COMPACT_ATOMS: atom_id res chain seq x y z
N MET A 1 11.09 23.36 -15.85
CA MET A 1 11.58 22.91 -17.17
C MET A 1 13.02 22.44 -17.02
N ALA A 2 13.31 21.16 -17.23
CA ALA A 2 14.63 20.64 -17.64
C ALA A 2 14.45 19.19 -18.09
N SER A 3 14.92 18.93 -19.31
CA SER A 3 14.74 17.73 -20.12
C SER A 3 15.82 16.68 -19.82
N THR A 4 15.46 15.42 -19.60
CA THR A 4 16.42 14.31 -19.55
C THR A 4 16.43 13.56 -20.89
N ALA A 5 17.55 13.70 -21.61
CA ALA A 5 17.87 13.00 -22.84
C ALA A 5 18.24 11.52 -22.57
N VAL A 6 17.88 10.65 -23.52
CA VAL A 6 18.16 9.21 -23.53
C VAL A 6 19.14 8.91 -24.67
N PHE A 7 20.19 8.14 -24.38
CA PHE A 7 21.19 7.68 -25.35
C PHE A 7 20.68 6.48 -26.19
N SER A 8 20.96 6.54 -27.49
CA SER A 8 20.81 5.45 -28.48
C SER A 8 22.11 4.63 -28.61
N PRO A 9 22.05 3.31 -28.91
CA PRO A 9 23.19 2.58 -29.45
C PRO A 9 23.09 2.42 -30.99
N ILE A 10 24.19 2.71 -31.67
CA ILE A 10 24.40 2.50 -33.13
C ILE A 10 24.82 1.05 -33.37
N PRO A 11 24.28 0.35 -34.39
CA PRO A 11 24.74 -0.97 -34.80
C PRO A 11 25.74 -0.91 -35.97
N HIS A 12 26.86 -1.63 -35.86
CA HIS A 12 27.72 -1.96 -37.00
C HIS A 12 27.38 -3.35 -37.55
N ALA A 13 27.07 -3.40 -38.84
CA ALA A 13 26.84 -4.61 -39.61
C ALA A 13 28.15 -5.25 -40.09
N LYS A 14 28.21 -6.59 -40.12
CA LYS A 14 29.00 -7.34 -41.09
C LYS A 14 28.17 -8.47 -41.67
N ILE A 15 28.13 -8.48 -42.99
CA ILE A 15 27.39 -9.37 -43.89
C ILE A 15 28.19 -10.66 -44.10
N GLN A 16 27.54 -11.82 -43.99
CA GLN A 16 27.93 -13.05 -44.71
C GLN A 16 26.66 -13.83 -45.11
N LYS A 17 26.51 -14.10 -46.40
CA LYS A 17 25.51 -15.00 -47.01
C LYS A 17 25.87 -16.46 -46.70
N PRO A 18 24.91 -17.41 -46.72
CA PRO A 18 24.85 -18.28 -47.90
C PRO A 18 23.45 -18.80 -48.33
N LYS A 19 23.39 -19.03 -49.65
CA LYS A 19 22.78 -20.10 -50.49
C LYS A 19 21.36 -20.68 -50.22
N LYS A 20 20.60 -20.73 -51.33
CA LYS A 20 19.39 -21.52 -51.62
C LYS A 20 19.64 -23.03 -51.58
N VAL A 21 18.66 -23.83 -51.12
CA VAL A 21 18.27 -25.16 -51.65
C VAL A 21 16.76 -25.38 -51.40
N ASP A 22 16.10 -26.03 -52.36
CA ASP A 22 14.67 -26.30 -52.53
C ASP A 22 14.11 -27.57 -51.84
N HIS A 23 12.77 -27.61 -51.75
CA HIS A 23 11.81 -28.75 -51.79
C HIS A 23 11.68 -29.77 -50.62
N HIS A 24 10.51 -29.79 -49.93
CA HIS A 24 9.38 -30.76 -50.10
C HIS A 24 8.40 -30.76 -48.90
N LYS A 25 7.11 -31.01 -49.18
CA LYS A 25 5.94 -31.09 -48.25
C LYS A 25 5.84 -32.48 -47.54
N PRO A 26 4.69 -32.88 -46.95
CA PRO A 26 4.28 -32.72 -45.54
C PRO A 26 4.00 -34.10 -44.86
N HIS A 27 3.59 -34.15 -43.57
CA HIS A 27 2.46 -35.00 -43.08
C HIS A 27 2.30 -35.08 -41.54
N ARG A 28 1.01 -34.98 -41.14
CA ARG A 28 0.23 -35.79 -40.17
C ARG A 28 0.48 -35.73 -38.64
N THR A 29 -0.46 -35.03 -37.99
CA THR A 29 -1.49 -35.51 -37.03
C THR A 29 -1.16 -36.45 -35.85
N LEU A 30 -1.46 -35.92 -34.65
CA LEU A 30 -2.23 -36.50 -33.51
C LEU A 30 -1.57 -37.63 -32.66
N PRO A 31 -2.12 -37.99 -31.48
CA PRO A 31 -2.22 -37.25 -30.20
C PRO A 31 -1.81 -38.20 -29.02
N VAL A 32 -2.44 -38.08 -27.83
CA VAL A 32 -2.44 -39.01 -26.65
C VAL A 32 -1.54 -38.51 -25.49
N LEU A 33 -2.14 -37.86 -24.48
CA LEU A 33 -2.70 -38.42 -23.22
C LEU A 33 -1.62 -39.09 -22.35
N PHE A 34 -1.47 -38.65 -21.10
CA PHE A 34 -1.37 -39.57 -19.97
C PHE A 34 -1.92 -38.96 -18.69
N ILE A 35 -2.75 -39.77 -18.04
CA ILE A 35 -3.50 -39.57 -16.81
C ILE A 35 -2.77 -40.35 -15.70
N SER A 36 -2.53 -39.65 -14.58
CA SER A 36 -2.56 -40.03 -13.16
C SER A 36 -1.85 -41.29 -12.58
N ASN A 37 -1.06 -41.00 -11.51
CA ASN A 37 -1.04 -41.64 -10.16
C ASN A 37 -0.57 -43.11 -10.03
N PRO A 38 -0.31 -43.64 -8.80
CA PRO A 38 0.17 -43.06 -7.53
C PRO A 38 1.36 -43.87 -6.90
N SER A 39 1.78 -43.49 -5.69
CA SER A 39 2.71 -44.15 -4.72
C SER A 39 2.40 -45.65 -4.43
N PRO A 40 3.12 -46.45 -3.58
CA PRO A 40 4.06 -46.11 -2.47
C PRO A 40 5.19 -47.14 -2.06
N HIS A 41 5.98 -46.77 -1.03
CA HIS A 41 6.53 -47.60 0.09
C HIS A 41 7.82 -48.50 0.04
N PHE A 42 8.58 -48.39 1.16
CA PHE A 42 9.63 -49.25 1.80
C PHE A 42 10.99 -49.41 1.08
N HIS A 43 12.19 -49.52 1.69
CA HIS A 43 12.66 -50.05 2.98
C HIS A 43 13.95 -49.34 3.48
N THR A 44 14.18 -49.43 4.78
CA THR A 44 15.43 -49.18 5.53
C THR A 44 16.39 -50.38 5.50
N SER A 45 17.71 -50.15 5.40
CA SER A 45 18.74 -51.05 5.95
C SER A 45 20.08 -50.33 6.21
N THR A 46 20.53 -50.47 7.45
CA THR A 46 21.82 -50.13 8.09
C THR A 46 23.05 -50.81 7.48
N ILE A 47 24.24 -50.19 7.56
CA ILE A 47 25.54 -50.78 8.00
C ILE A 47 26.62 -49.67 8.10
N SER A 48 27.57 -49.89 9.01
CA SER A 48 28.53 -48.98 9.62
C SER A 48 29.93 -48.92 8.99
N LYS A 49 30.58 -47.76 9.19
CA LYS A 49 31.99 -47.49 9.59
C LYS A 49 33.20 -47.90 8.72
N ASN A 50 34.11 -46.91 8.64
CA ASN A 50 35.57 -46.91 8.37
C ASN A 50 36.01 -47.06 6.91
N SER A 51 37.04 -46.40 6.38
CA SER A 51 37.91 -45.27 6.75
C SER A 51 38.92 -45.08 5.59
N LEU A 52 39.25 -43.82 5.24
CA LEU A 52 40.53 -43.32 4.70
C LEU A 52 41.26 -44.04 3.52
N SER A 53 41.52 -43.30 2.44
CA SER A 53 42.87 -42.95 1.87
C SER A 53 42.68 -42.34 0.46
N SER A 54 42.95 -41.05 0.22
CA SER A 54 44.23 -40.44 -0.20
C SER A 54 44.65 -40.65 -1.67
N SER A 55 44.92 -39.54 -2.38
CA SER A 55 46.10 -39.26 -3.25
C SER A 55 45.77 -37.99 -4.04
N SER A 56 46.64 -37.00 -4.29
CA SER A 56 48.11 -36.90 -4.36
C SER A 56 48.51 -35.40 -4.19
N PHE A 57 49.51 -34.97 -3.37
CA PHE A 57 51.00 -35.03 -3.49
C PHE A 57 51.58 -34.12 -4.63
N TRP A 58 52.62 -33.26 -4.54
CA TRP A 58 53.78 -32.93 -3.66
C TRP A 58 54.13 -31.40 -3.83
N HIS A 59 54.47 -30.59 -2.80
CA HIS A 59 55.74 -30.35 -2.08
C HIS A 59 56.92 -29.71 -2.89
N ASN A 60 57.35 -28.48 -2.54
CA ASN A 60 58.60 -28.24 -1.75
C ASN A 60 58.96 -26.75 -1.51
N PHE A 61 59.49 -26.52 -0.31
CA PHE A 61 60.19 -25.34 0.21
C PHE A 61 61.50 -25.04 -0.53
N HIS A 62 61.94 -23.77 -0.54
CA HIS A 62 63.31 -23.33 -0.22
C HIS A 62 63.40 -21.79 -0.10
N SER A 63 63.93 -21.29 1.01
CA SER A 63 64.49 -19.94 1.14
C SER A 63 65.94 -19.95 0.65
N PRO A 64 66.47 -18.79 0.20
CA PRO A 64 67.86 -18.46 0.54
C PRO A 64 68.02 -17.05 1.09
N SER A 65 68.91 -16.96 2.08
CA SER A 65 69.51 -15.77 2.68
C SER A 65 70.79 -15.33 1.94
N ARG A 66 71.06 -14.00 1.86
CA ARG A 66 72.37 -13.28 1.94
C ARG A 66 72.23 -11.90 1.26
N SER A 67 72.24 -10.77 2.00
CA SER A 67 73.37 -10.00 2.57
C SER A 67 73.96 -8.95 1.61
N SER A 68 73.81 -7.65 1.91
CA SER A 68 74.89 -6.65 2.08
C SER A 68 74.39 -5.18 2.01
N ASN A 69 74.78 -4.40 3.05
CA ASN A 69 75.23 -2.99 3.13
C ASN A 69 74.40 -1.85 2.49
N SER A 70 74.25 -0.64 3.06
CA SER A 70 75.04 0.13 4.06
C SER A 70 74.18 1.22 4.78
N GLU A 71 74.63 1.60 5.99
CA GLU A 71 74.72 2.97 6.59
C GLU A 71 73.45 3.89 6.70
N ALA A 72 73.19 4.68 7.75
CA ALA A 72 73.82 5.00 9.03
C ALA A 72 72.89 5.88 9.90
N GLN A 73 73.13 5.86 11.22
CA GLN A 73 72.92 6.90 12.27
C GLN A 73 71.48 7.36 12.61
N CYS A 74 70.93 7.05 13.79
CA CYS A 74 71.23 7.52 15.17
C CYS A 74 70.97 9.02 15.41
N HIS A 75 69.99 9.34 16.26
CA HIS A 75 70.21 10.14 17.49
C HIS A 75 69.01 10.01 18.45
N ALA A 76 69.33 9.74 19.71
CA ALA A 76 68.43 9.61 20.85
C ALA A 76 68.53 10.82 21.78
N LEU A 77 67.38 11.21 22.35
CA LEU A 77 67.08 11.74 23.70
C LEU A 77 67.90 12.89 24.31
N PRO A 78 67.30 13.62 25.27
CA PRO A 78 67.72 13.41 26.66
C PRO A 78 66.60 13.23 27.71
N LEU A 79 67.01 12.56 28.79
CA LEU A 79 66.34 12.06 30.00
C LEU A 79 66.13 13.16 31.08
N SER A 80 64.97 13.20 31.79
CA SER A 80 64.69 12.72 33.19
C SER A 80 64.79 13.84 34.25
N PRO A 81 64.42 13.70 35.57
CA PRO A 81 63.93 12.52 36.34
C PRO A 81 62.83 12.81 37.43
N THR A 82 62.52 11.78 38.23
CA THR A 82 61.91 11.76 39.61
C THR A 82 60.38 11.83 39.71
N ASN A 83 59.63 10.99 40.45
CA ASN A 83 59.91 9.99 41.49
C ASN A 83 58.83 8.90 41.50
N ASN A 84 59.23 7.65 41.74
CA ASN A 84 58.37 6.51 42.08
C ASN A 84 58.82 5.94 43.44
N SER A 85 57.87 5.53 44.26
CA SER A 85 58.03 4.53 45.35
C SER A 85 56.64 3.91 45.54
N ILE A 86 56.32 2.81 44.86
CA ILE A 86 56.42 1.41 45.29
C ILE A 86 55.83 1.15 46.68
N GLU A 87 54.66 0.51 46.69
CA GLU A 87 54.42 -0.64 47.57
C GLU A 87 53.49 -1.64 46.85
N THR A 88 53.86 -2.91 46.96
CA THR A 88 53.26 -4.07 46.29
C THR A 88 52.85 -5.06 47.36
N LEU A 89 51.73 -5.76 47.09
CA LEU A 89 51.35 -7.12 47.50
C LEU A 89 50.29 -7.32 48.60
N GLN A 90 49.27 -8.06 48.15
CA GLN A 90 48.50 -9.11 48.84
C GLN A 90 47.43 -8.64 49.84
N ASP A 91 46.21 -9.15 49.87
CA ASP A 91 45.42 -10.05 49.03
C ASP A 91 44.03 -10.03 49.70
N SER A 92 42.92 -9.85 48.98
CA SER A 92 41.58 -10.33 49.38
C SER A 92 40.48 -9.73 48.51
N SER A 93 39.83 -10.63 47.78
CA SER A 93 38.40 -10.68 47.49
C SER A 93 37.51 -9.56 48.06
N ASN A 94 36.92 -8.79 47.15
CA ASN A 94 35.59 -8.14 47.18
C ASN A 94 35.65 -6.68 46.72
N ILE A 95 35.46 -6.42 45.42
CA ILE A 95 35.10 -5.09 44.93
C ILE A 95 33.89 -5.20 43.99
N GLN A 96 32.78 -4.74 44.55
CA GLN A 96 31.62 -4.10 43.94
C GLN A 96 31.56 -4.06 42.41
N VAL A 97 30.57 -4.79 41.88
CA VAL A 97 29.90 -4.46 40.62
C VAL A 97 29.49 -2.99 40.69
N LYS A 98 30.21 -2.12 39.96
CA LYS A 98 29.82 -0.73 39.76
C LYS A 98 28.49 -0.75 39.01
N GLU A 99 27.44 -0.28 39.68
CA GLU A 99 26.08 -0.23 39.17
C GLU A 99 26.05 0.35 37.76
N SER A 100 25.55 -0.46 36.83
CA SER A 100 25.18 -0.01 35.51
C SER A 100 24.18 1.12 35.64
N ILE A 101 24.51 2.28 35.05
CA ILE A 101 23.58 3.38 34.79
C ILE A 101 22.27 2.78 34.26
N PRO A 102 21.12 2.97 34.93
CA PRO A 102 19.89 2.36 34.48
C PRO A 102 19.51 2.97 33.13
N ARG A 103 19.31 2.09 32.15
CA ARG A 103 18.73 2.43 30.85
C ARG A 103 17.41 3.14 31.13
N ILE A 104 17.31 4.40 30.72
CA ILE A 104 16.08 5.17 30.75
C ILE A 104 15.16 4.57 29.68
N PHE A 105 14.46 3.50 30.06
CA PHE A 105 13.17 3.22 29.47
C PHE A 105 12.22 4.29 30.03
N VAL A 106 11.76 5.18 29.17
CA VAL A 106 10.65 6.06 29.49
C VAL A 106 9.46 5.17 29.81
N GLN A 107 9.17 4.98 31.10
CA GLN A 107 7.87 4.50 31.53
C GLN A 107 6.82 5.50 31.05
N ASP A 108 5.73 4.98 30.48
CA ASP A 108 4.58 5.80 30.10
C ASP A 108 4.17 6.69 31.29
N PRO A 109 4.16 8.01 31.13
CA PRO A 109 3.90 8.87 32.27
C PRO A 109 2.39 8.83 32.61
N PRO A 110 2.01 8.82 33.90
CA PRO A 110 0.65 8.51 34.38
C PRO A 110 -0.40 9.62 34.12
N TRP A 111 -0.13 10.59 33.24
CA TRP A 111 -1.03 11.72 32.95
C TRP A 111 -1.87 11.55 31.67
N ILE A 112 -1.88 10.35 31.07
CA ILE A 112 -2.88 9.99 30.06
C ILE A 112 -4.26 10.01 30.75
N SER A 113 -4.99 11.12 30.56
CA SER A 113 -6.26 11.53 31.17
C SER A 113 -6.16 12.46 32.41
N SER A 114 -5.90 13.76 32.24
CA SER A 114 -6.29 14.74 33.27
C SER A 114 -6.44 16.20 32.83
N PHE A 115 -5.61 16.73 31.93
CA PHE A 115 -5.44 18.20 31.92
C PHE A 115 -6.54 19.06 31.29
N LEU A 116 -7.36 18.55 30.38
CA LEU A 116 -8.48 19.35 29.84
C LEU A 116 -9.75 19.28 30.71
N PHE A 117 -9.81 18.34 31.66
CA PHE A 117 -10.95 18.18 32.56
C PHE A 117 -10.71 18.84 33.93
N HIS A 118 -9.45 18.92 34.37
CA HIS A 118 -9.11 19.39 35.72
C HIS A 118 -9.40 20.89 35.92
N ASP A 119 -9.01 21.73 34.97
CA ASP A 119 -9.10 23.20 35.11
C ASP A 119 -10.55 23.72 35.05
N TRP A 120 -11.42 22.99 34.35
CA TRP A 120 -12.87 23.26 34.35
C TRP A 120 -13.59 22.66 35.58
N CYS A 121 -13.13 21.51 36.10
CA CYS A 121 -13.73 20.83 37.24
C CYS A 121 -13.36 21.42 38.61
N GLU A 122 -12.23 22.12 38.75
CA GLU A 122 -11.84 22.70 40.05
C GLU A 122 -12.75 23.84 40.53
N ARG A 123 -13.55 24.43 39.63
CA ARG A 123 -14.52 25.48 40.00
C ARG A 123 -15.90 24.97 40.44
N ASN A 124 -16.25 23.69 40.27
CA ASN A 124 -17.61 23.20 40.55
C ASN A 124 -17.66 21.76 41.10
N ARG A 125 -17.27 21.61 42.37
CA ARG A 125 -17.00 20.31 43.00
C ARG A 125 -18.24 19.50 43.43
N ARG A 126 -19.47 19.97 43.18
CA ARG A 126 -20.72 19.21 43.45
C ARG A 126 -21.58 18.94 42.20
N THR A 127 -21.39 19.70 41.11
CA THR A 127 -22.07 19.50 39.82
C THR A 127 -21.31 18.61 38.84
N GLY A 128 -19.99 18.43 39.01
CA GLY A 128 -19.13 17.69 38.07
C GLY A 128 -19.35 16.16 37.98
N GLN A 129 -19.95 15.52 38.98
CA GLN A 129 -20.21 14.06 38.93
C GLN A 129 -21.37 13.69 38.00
N ASN A 130 -22.46 14.46 38.01
CA ASN A 130 -23.60 14.25 37.11
C ASN A 130 -23.21 14.57 35.66
N VAL A 131 -22.49 15.67 35.41
CA VAL A 131 -22.01 16.04 34.07
C VAL A 131 -21.06 14.98 33.50
N LYS A 132 -20.17 14.40 34.31
CA LYS A 132 -19.26 13.31 33.88
C LYS A 132 -20.03 12.03 33.54
N LEU A 133 -21.14 11.75 34.23
CA LEU A 133 -22.01 10.61 33.96
C LEU A 133 -22.80 10.81 32.66
N GLU A 134 -23.39 11.99 32.47
CA GLU A 134 -24.12 12.38 31.24
C GLU A 134 -23.21 12.42 30.00
N PHE A 135 -22.00 12.96 30.14
CA PHE A 135 -21.01 12.96 29.06
C PHE A 135 -20.65 11.54 28.65
N ARG A 136 -20.36 10.66 29.62
CA ARG A 136 -20.04 9.25 29.37
C ARG A 136 -21.22 8.48 28.78
N GLU A 137 -22.45 8.83 29.13
CA GLU A 137 -23.64 8.28 28.49
C GLU A 137 -23.80 8.74 27.05
N THR A 138 -23.55 10.02 26.78
CA THR A 138 -23.59 10.60 25.44
C THR A 138 -22.54 9.95 24.54
N GLU A 139 -21.30 9.78 25.03
CA GLU A 139 -20.26 9.04 24.31
C GLU A 139 -20.66 7.60 24.02
N ARG A 140 -21.28 6.89 24.98
CA ARG A 140 -21.78 5.53 24.74
C ARG A 140 -22.88 5.48 23.70
N ARG A 141 -23.80 6.45 23.70
CA ARG A 141 -24.87 6.57 22.71
C ARG A 141 -24.27 6.84 21.32
N ASN A 142 -23.33 7.78 21.23
CA ASN A 142 -22.60 8.11 19.99
C ASN A 142 -21.82 6.90 19.47
N TYR A 143 -21.08 6.21 20.34
CA TYR A 143 -20.40 4.96 19.98
C TYR A 143 -21.39 3.90 19.49
N GLY A 144 -22.54 3.77 20.14
CA GLY A 144 -23.61 2.86 19.70
C GLY A 144 -24.14 3.17 18.30
N LEU A 145 -24.35 4.46 18.00
CA LEU A 145 -24.76 4.95 16.67
C LEU A 145 -23.68 4.69 15.61
N LEU A 146 -22.42 5.09 15.88
CA LEU A 146 -21.29 4.85 14.98
C LEU A 146 -21.06 3.36 14.73
N ARG A 147 -21.21 2.53 15.77
CA ARG A 147 -21.11 1.07 15.63
C ARG A 147 -22.21 0.50 14.75
N ARG A 148 -23.46 0.98 14.84
CA ARG A 148 -24.54 0.57 13.93
C ARG A 148 -24.23 0.99 12.49
N ARG A 149 -23.75 2.21 12.30
CA ARG A 149 -23.32 2.71 10.98
C ARG A 149 -22.16 1.87 10.41
N GLN A 150 -21.16 1.53 11.22
CA GLN A 150 -20.04 0.66 10.84
C GLN A 150 -20.50 -0.74 10.44
N VAL A 151 -21.40 -1.36 11.23
CA VAL A 151 -21.96 -2.67 10.92
C VAL A 151 -22.64 -2.61 9.55
N LYS A 152 -23.55 -1.66 9.34
CA LYS A 152 -24.20 -1.45 8.04
C LYS A 152 -23.20 -1.20 6.91
N ALA A 153 -22.15 -0.43 7.18
CA ALA A 153 -21.11 -0.13 6.20
C ALA A 153 -20.32 -1.37 5.75
N GLU A 154 -20.06 -2.32 6.66
CA GLU A 154 -19.36 -3.57 6.32
C GLU A 154 -20.30 -4.64 5.76
N THR A 155 -21.55 -4.72 6.21
CA THR A 155 -22.46 -5.84 5.91
C THR A 155 -23.44 -5.56 4.77
N GLU A 156 -23.82 -4.31 4.55
CA GLU A 156 -24.83 -3.90 3.56
C GLU A 156 -24.19 -3.12 2.39
N ALA A 157 -22.86 -3.17 2.25
CA ALA A 157 -22.13 -2.41 1.25
C ALA A 157 -22.66 -2.69 -0.17
N TRP A 158 -22.73 -3.96 -0.55
CA TRP A 158 -23.21 -4.38 -1.88
C TRP A 158 -24.74 -4.36 -1.98
N GLU A 159 -25.46 -4.60 -0.89
CA GLU A 159 -26.93 -4.50 -0.85
C GLU A 159 -27.42 -3.08 -1.17
N ARG A 160 -26.82 -2.06 -0.54
CA ARG A 160 -27.18 -0.66 -0.82
C ARG A 160 -26.89 -0.26 -2.27
N MET A 161 -25.86 -0.85 -2.88
CA MET A 161 -25.56 -0.59 -4.28
C MET A 161 -26.58 -1.25 -5.19
N VAL A 162 -26.97 -2.49 -4.92
CA VAL A 162 -28.06 -3.15 -5.64
C VAL A 162 -29.34 -2.31 -5.55
N GLU A 163 -29.65 -1.76 -4.37
CA GLU A 163 -30.82 -0.88 -4.21
C GLU A 163 -30.68 0.43 -4.99
N GLU A 164 -29.51 1.08 -4.97
CA GLU A 164 -29.25 2.28 -5.80
C GLU A 164 -29.46 1.99 -7.30
N TYR A 165 -28.97 0.85 -7.80
CA TYR A 165 -29.19 0.47 -9.19
C TYR A 165 -30.67 0.25 -9.51
N ARG A 166 -31.39 -0.49 -8.67
CA ARG A 166 -32.83 -0.74 -8.84
C ARG A 166 -33.66 0.53 -8.76
N GLU A 167 -33.29 1.47 -7.89
CA GLU A 167 -33.95 2.76 -7.76
C GLU A 167 -33.74 3.58 -9.03
N ILE A 168 -32.50 3.68 -9.52
CA ILE A 168 -32.20 4.40 -10.76
C ILE A 168 -32.96 3.76 -11.94
N GLU A 169 -33.02 2.43 -12.04
CA GLU A 169 -33.81 1.74 -13.06
C GLU A 169 -35.30 2.06 -12.97
N ARG A 170 -35.87 2.02 -11.76
CA ARG A 170 -37.28 2.35 -11.53
C ARG A 170 -37.57 3.78 -11.96
N GLU A 171 -36.73 4.73 -11.56
CA GLU A 171 -36.86 6.13 -11.98
C GLU A 171 -36.79 6.29 -13.50
N MET A 172 -35.92 5.52 -14.18
CA MET A 172 -35.82 5.54 -15.65
C MET A 172 -37.09 5.02 -16.32
N CYS A 173 -37.64 3.91 -15.81
CA CYS A 173 -38.88 3.33 -16.32
C CYS A 173 -40.09 4.25 -16.09
N GLU A 174 -40.16 4.89 -14.91
CA GLU A 174 -41.28 5.77 -14.53
C GLU A 174 -41.23 7.13 -15.25
N LYS A 175 -40.06 7.75 -15.37
CA LYS A 175 -39.92 9.11 -15.89
C LYS A 175 -39.81 9.19 -17.42
N LYS A 176 -39.72 8.06 -18.15
CA LYS A 176 -39.52 7.96 -19.62
C LYS A 176 -38.39 8.86 -20.18
N LEU A 177 -37.51 9.31 -19.31
CA LEU A 177 -36.38 10.16 -19.61
C LEU A 177 -35.17 9.35 -19.23
N ALA A 178 -34.28 9.08 -20.19
CA ALA A 178 -32.90 8.80 -19.85
C ALA A 178 -32.39 10.09 -19.19
N PRO A 179 -32.21 10.17 -17.86
CA PRO A 179 -31.62 11.34 -17.26
C PRO A 179 -30.21 11.48 -17.84
N ASN A 180 -29.66 12.68 -17.73
CA ASN A 180 -28.27 13.01 -18.02
C ASN A 180 -27.32 12.25 -17.06
N LEU A 181 -27.38 10.93 -17.11
CA LEU A 181 -26.62 10.04 -16.25
C LEU A 181 -25.19 10.03 -16.81
N PRO A 182 -24.17 10.15 -15.95
CA PRO A 182 -22.79 10.01 -16.37
C PRO A 182 -22.60 8.71 -17.17
N TYR A 183 -21.88 8.79 -18.30
CA TYR A 183 -21.78 7.71 -19.29
C TYR A 183 -21.53 6.32 -18.68
N VAL A 184 -20.61 6.20 -17.72
CA VAL A 184 -20.33 4.91 -17.07
C VAL A 184 -21.47 4.43 -16.18
N LYS A 185 -22.21 5.30 -15.49
CA LYS A 185 -23.41 4.85 -14.78
C LYS A 185 -24.45 4.29 -15.76
N ALA A 186 -24.58 4.88 -16.95
CA ALA A 186 -25.48 4.38 -17.98
C ALA A 186 -25.04 3.01 -18.52
N LEU A 187 -23.74 2.81 -18.74
CA LEU A 187 -23.17 1.51 -19.09
C LEU A 187 -23.47 0.45 -18.02
N PHE A 188 -23.22 0.76 -16.74
CA PHE A 188 -23.46 -0.19 -15.65
C PHE A 188 -24.93 -0.58 -15.52
N LEU A 189 -25.86 0.36 -15.69
CA LEU A 189 -27.29 0.06 -15.72
C LEU A 189 -27.64 -0.84 -16.91
N GLY A 190 -27.12 -0.52 -18.10
CA GLY A 190 -27.31 -1.34 -19.30
C GLY A 190 -26.75 -2.76 -19.16
N TRP A 191 -25.74 -2.97 -18.31
CA TRP A 191 -25.16 -4.29 -18.07
C TRP A 191 -25.79 -5.04 -16.90
N PHE A 192 -26.38 -4.35 -15.93
CA PHE A 192 -26.84 -4.93 -14.67
C PHE A 192 -27.93 -5.97 -14.89
N GLU A 193 -29.01 -5.60 -15.57
CA GLU A 193 -30.17 -6.47 -15.82
C GLU A 193 -29.80 -7.70 -16.67
N PRO A 194 -29.18 -7.55 -17.86
CA PRO A 194 -28.76 -8.68 -18.67
C PRO A 194 -27.83 -9.66 -17.93
N LEU A 195 -26.87 -9.13 -17.16
CA LEU A 195 -25.95 -9.96 -16.39
C LEU A 195 -26.66 -10.69 -15.25
N ARG A 196 -27.56 -10.01 -14.53
CA ARG A 196 -28.36 -10.60 -13.45
C ARG A 196 -29.18 -11.78 -13.98
N GLU A 197 -29.90 -11.58 -15.08
CA GLU A 197 -30.72 -12.62 -15.71
C GLU A 197 -29.87 -13.81 -16.18
N ALA A 198 -28.69 -13.54 -16.76
CA ALA A 198 -27.76 -14.58 -17.19
C ALA A 198 -27.23 -15.40 -16.00
N ILE A 199 -26.86 -14.74 -14.89
CA ILE A 199 -26.44 -15.42 -13.65
C ILE A 199 -27.60 -16.23 -13.06
N GLU A 200 -28.82 -15.70 -13.01
CA GLU A 200 -29.98 -16.42 -12.49
C GLU A 200 -30.34 -17.63 -13.36
N LYS A 201 -30.21 -17.51 -14.69
CA LYS A 201 -30.36 -18.63 -15.63
C LYS A 201 -29.31 -19.70 -15.37
N GLU A 202 -28.05 -19.31 -15.13
CA GLU A 202 -26.98 -20.25 -14.79
C GLU A 202 -27.25 -20.95 -13.45
N GLN A 203 -27.67 -20.21 -12.42
CA GLN A 203 -28.07 -20.77 -11.12
C GLN A 203 -29.20 -21.80 -11.28
N ARG A 204 -30.24 -21.49 -12.08
CA ARG A 204 -31.33 -22.43 -12.38
C ARG A 204 -30.84 -23.66 -13.15
N ALA A 205 -29.97 -23.49 -14.14
CA ALA A 205 -29.43 -24.58 -14.94
C ALA A 205 -28.56 -25.55 -14.11
N GLN A 206 -27.79 -25.04 -13.14
CA GLN A 206 -26.97 -25.89 -12.27
C GLN A 206 -27.80 -26.68 -11.25
N ARG A 207 -29.03 -26.25 -10.94
CA ARG A 207 -29.98 -27.03 -10.12
C ARG A 207 -30.51 -28.26 -10.87
N THR A 208 -30.71 -28.16 -12.18
CA THR A 208 -31.34 -29.20 -13.00
C THR A 208 -30.34 -30.17 -13.64
N LYS A 209 -29.08 -29.77 -13.84
CA LYS A 209 -28.04 -30.63 -14.44
C LYS A 209 -27.66 -31.81 -13.53
N LYS A 210 -27.65 -33.03 -14.10
CA LYS A 210 -27.17 -34.26 -13.44
C LYS A 210 -25.69 -34.19 -13.08
N GLN A 211 -24.86 -33.62 -13.95
CA GLN A 211 -23.44 -33.39 -13.70
C GLN A 211 -23.22 -31.90 -13.47
N LYS A 212 -23.08 -31.52 -12.19
CA LYS A 212 -22.88 -30.13 -11.79
C LYS A 212 -21.45 -29.69 -12.08
N ALA A 213 -21.29 -28.44 -12.50
CA ALA A 213 -19.97 -27.85 -12.64
C ALA A 213 -19.30 -27.69 -11.26
N ALA A 214 -17.96 -27.66 -11.22
CA ALA A 214 -17.22 -27.53 -9.96
C ALA A 214 -17.53 -26.24 -9.18
N TYR A 215 -17.98 -25.18 -9.86
CA TYR A 215 -18.40 -23.91 -9.23
C TYR A 215 -19.89 -23.90 -8.83
N ALA A 216 -20.68 -24.90 -9.23
CA ALA A 216 -22.13 -24.92 -9.03
C ALA A 216 -22.58 -24.81 -7.56
N PRO A 217 -21.92 -25.46 -6.57
CA PRO A 217 -22.31 -25.27 -5.17
C PRO A 217 -22.07 -23.85 -4.67
N HIS A 218 -21.20 -23.09 -5.32
CA HIS A 218 -20.78 -21.76 -4.90
C HIS A 218 -21.59 -20.64 -5.55
N ILE A 219 -22.04 -20.83 -6.80
CA ILE A 219 -22.85 -19.84 -7.51
C ILE A 219 -24.24 -19.65 -6.88
N GLU A 220 -24.75 -20.65 -6.15
CA GLU A 220 -26.05 -20.59 -5.47
C GLU A 220 -26.04 -19.89 -4.10
N LEU A 221 -24.85 -19.61 -3.54
CA LEU A 221 -24.72 -19.09 -2.16
C LEU A 221 -25.00 -17.59 -2.02
N LEU A 222 -25.10 -16.87 -3.14
CA LEU A 222 -25.40 -15.44 -3.17
C LEU A 222 -26.48 -15.15 -4.22
N PRO A 223 -27.41 -14.23 -3.93
CA PRO A 223 -28.33 -13.69 -4.93
C PRO A 223 -27.63 -13.17 -6.20
N ALA A 224 -28.27 -13.38 -7.36
CA ALA A 224 -27.71 -13.05 -8.67
C ALA A 224 -27.44 -11.55 -8.87
N ASP A 225 -28.30 -10.69 -8.31
CA ASP A 225 -28.16 -9.23 -8.31
C ASP A 225 -26.85 -8.76 -7.63
N LYS A 226 -26.55 -9.28 -6.44
CA LYS A 226 -25.30 -8.99 -5.74
C LYS A 226 -24.09 -9.48 -6.54
N MET A 227 -24.18 -10.69 -7.10
CA MET A 227 -23.10 -11.22 -7.94
C MET A 227 -22.84 -10.33 -9.15
N ALA A 228 -23.90 -9.86 -9.84
CA ALA A 228 -23.78 -8.96 -10.99
C ALA A 228 -23.04 -7.66 -10.61
N VAL A 229 -23.45 -6.99 -9.53
CA VAL A 229 -22.80 -5.75 -9.06
C VAL A 229 -21.33 -6.01 -8.69
N ILE A 230 -21.03 -7.09 -7.97
CA ILE A 230 -19.64 -7.44 -7.60
C ILE A 230 -18.79 -7.64 -8.86
N VAL A 231 -19.28 -8.40 -9.83
CA VAL A 231 -18.54 -8.73 -11.07
C VAL A 231 -18.26 -7.47 -11.89
N MET A 232 -19.27 -6.63 -12.13
CA MET A 232 -19.10 -5.39 -12.89
C MET A 232 -18.10 -4.44 -12.23
N HIS A 233 -18.26 -4.16 -10.93
CA HIS A 233 -17.39 -3.23 -10.20
C HIS A 233 -15.97 -3.77 -10.03
N LYS A 234 -15.80 -5.07 -9.80
CA LYS A 234 -14.46 -5.68 -9.69
C LYS A 234 -13.74 -5.73 -11.03
N MET A 235 -14.44 -6.08 -12.11
CA MET A 235 -13.85 -6.04 -13.45
C MET A 235 -13.42 -4.63 -13.80
N MET A 236 -14.29 -3.64 -13.55
CA MET A 236 -13.96 -2.26 -13.89
C MET A 236 -12.82 -1.69 -13.04
N GLY A 237 -12.80 -1.98 -11.74
CA GLY A 237 -11.68 -1.61 -10.87
C GLY A 237 -10.35 -2.26 -11.31
N LEU A 238 -10.40 -3.49 -11.82
CA LEU A 238 -9.23 -4.17 -12.39
C LEU A 238 -8.73 -3.52 -13.67
N VAL A 239 -9.64 -3.10 -14.56
CA VAL A 239 -9.31 -2.39 -15.81
C VAL A 239 -8.67 -1.02 -15.49
N MET A 240 -9.20 -0.29 -14.51
CA MET A 240 -8.65 1.00 -14.05
C MET A 240 -7.23 0.90 -13.50
N MET A 241 -6.94 -0.19 -12.80
CA MET A 241 -5.64 -0.43 -12.17
C MET A 241 -4.66 -1.17 -13.10
N GLY A 242 -5.09 -1.58 -14.29
CA GLY A 242 -4.25 -2.27 -15.27
C GLY A 242 -3.17 -1.37 -15.85
N HIS A 243 -1.95 -1.88 -15.95
CA HIS A 243 -0.83 -1.18 -16.59
C HIS A 243 -0.82 -1.32 -18.13
N GLU A 244 -1.61 -2.26 -18.67
CA GLU A 244 -1.73 -2.53 -20.11
C GLU A 244 -3.06 -1.96 -20.64
N GLU A 245 -3.05 -1.33 -21.82
CA GLU A 245 -4.20 -0.67 -22.51
C GLU A 245 -5.55 -1.37 -22.28
N GLY A 246 -6.25 -1.00 -21.21
CA GLY A 246 -7.55 -1.56 -20.85
C GLY A 246 -7.59 -3.09 -20.73
N CYS A 247 -6.47 -3.72 -20.42
CA CYS A 247 -6.31 -5.18 -20.44
C CYS A 247 -6.01 -5.74 -19.05
N VAL A 248 -6.69 -6.85 -18.72
CA VAL A 248 -6.49 -7.55 -17.45
C VAL A 248 -6.26 -9.03 -17.74
N ARG A 249 -5.26 -9.64 -17.09
CA ARG A 249 -5.02 -11.09 -17.22
C ARG A 249 -6.21 -11.88 -16.68
N VAL A 250 -6.72 -12.82 -17.48
CA VAL A 250 -7.94 -13.58 -17.15
C VAL A 250 -7.86 -14.27 -15.79
N VAL A 251 -6.74 -14.98 -15.52
CA VAL A 251 -6.57 -15.71 -14.25
C VAL A 251 -6.56 -14.76 -13.04
N GLN A 252 -5.95 -13.59 -13.18
CA GLN A 252 -5.93 -12.59 -12.13
C GLN A 252 -7.35 -12.05 -11.87
N ALA A 253 -8.07 -11.70 -12.93
CA ALA A 253 -9.44 -11.21 -12.83
C ALA A 253 -10.37 -12.26 -12.18
N ALA A 254 -10.30 -13.50 -12.66
CA ALA A 254 -11.12 -14.61 -12.16
C ALA A 254 -10.91 -14.85 -10.67
N VAL A 255 -9.64 -14.93 -10.21
CA VAL A 255 -9.34 -15.14 -8.79
C VAL A 255 -9.83 -13.97 -7.93
N GLN A 256 -9.63 -12.72 -8.36
CA GLN A 256 -10.07 -11.56 -7.59
C GLN A 256 -11.59 -11.44 -7.50
N ILE A 257 -12.31 -11.73 -8.59
CA ILE A 257 -13.78 -11.77 -8.58
C ILE A 257 -14.28 -12.90 -7.69
N GLY A 258 -13.72 -14.11 -7.82
CA GLY A 258 -14.09 -15.26 -6.97
C GLY A 258 -13.83 -15.00 -5.49
N MET A 259 -12.71 -14.35 -5.14
CA MET A 259 -12.43 -13.91 -3.78
C MET A 259 -13.46 -12.89 -3.28
N ALA A 260 -13.85 -11.91 -4.10
CA ALA A 260 -14.85 -10.92 -3.72
C ALA A 260 -16.23 -11.54 -3.45
N VAL A 261 -16.65 -12.50 -4.28
CA VAL A 261 -17.90 -13.24 -4.09
C VAL A 261 -17.84 -14.11 -2.83
N GLU A 262 -16.73 -14.81 -2.59
CA GLU A 262 -16.56 -15.61 -1.36
C GLU A 262 -16.69 -14.74 -0.10
N GLN A 263 -16.09 -13.55 -0.12
CA GLN A 263 -16.17 -12.60 1.00
C GLN A 263 -17.62 -12.21 1.28
N GLU A 264 -18.38 -11.86 0.25
CA GLU A 264 -19.78 -11.48 0.40
C GLU A 264 -20.64 -12.66 0.85
N VAL A 265 -20.38 -13.88 0.36
CA VAL A 265 -21.08 -15.10 0.82
C VAL A 265 -20.88 -15.34 2.31
N ARG A 266 -19.67 -15.11 2.84
CA ARG A 266 -19.41 -15.23 4.28
C ARG A 266 -20.20 -14.21 5.10
N ILE A 267 -20.28 -12.98 4.62
CA ILE A 267 -21.05 -11.91 5.27
C ILE A 267 -22.55 -12.26 5.23
N HIS A 268 -23.06 -12.60 4.05
CA HIS A 268 -24.47 -12.96 3.81
C HIS A 268 -24.90 -14.15 4.67
N SER A 269 -24.13 -15.24 4.68
CA SER A 269 -24.43 -16.42 5.50
C SER A 269 -24.40 -16.12 7.00
N PHE A 270 -23.50 -15.26 7.47
CA PHE A 270 -23.45 -14.82 8.86
C PHE A 270 -24.72 -14.04 9.25
N LEU A 271 -25.18 -13.13 8.39
CA LEU A 271 -26.40 -12.35 8.62
C LEU A 271 -27.64 -13.25 8.63
N GLU A 272 -27.77 -14.17 7.68
CA GLU A 272 -28.90 -15.11 7.61
C GLU A 272 -28.98 -16.03 8.83
N LYS A 273 -27.83 -16.55 9.31
CA LYS A 273 -27.78 -17.32 10.56
C LYS A 273 -28.25 -16.49 11.76
N THR A 274 -27.90 -15.20 11.80
CA THR A 274 -28.30 -14.29 12.88
C THR A 274 -29.80 -13.98 12.84
N LYS A 275 -30.35 -13.69 11.66
CA LYS A 275 -31.79 -13.46 11.45
C LYS A 275 -32.62 -14.70 11.81
N ASN A 276 -32.17 -15.89 11.43
CA ASN A 276 -32.87 -17.14 11.78
C ASN A 276 -32.84 -17.41 13.29
N PHE A 277 -31.75 -17.03 13.98
CA PHE A 277 -31.67 -17.11 15.44
C PHE A 277 -32.66 -16.15 16.14
N GLU A 278 -32.86 -14.95 15.58
CA GLU A 278 -33.84 -13.98 16.09
C GLU A 278 -35.28 -14.40 15.78
N ARG A 279 -35.58 -14.93 14.58
CA ARG A 279 -36.90 -15.48 14.23
C ARG A 279 -37.30 -16.66 15.13
N HIS A 280 -36.36 -17.56 15.45
CA HIS A 280 -36.58 -18.65 16.41
C HIS A 280 -36.71 -18.18 17.87
N LYS A 281 -36.45 -16.90 18.17
CA LYS A 281 -36.71 -16.29 19.47
C LYS A 281 -38.16 -15.79 19.57
N THR A 282 -38.80 -15.52 18.44
CA THR A 282 -40.17 -14.97 18.35
C THR A 282 -41.23 -16.04 18.08
N VAL A 283 -40.85 -17.20 17.53
CA VAL A 283 -41.79 -18.30 17.23
C VAL A 283 -41.46 -19.52 18.09
N GLY A 284 -42.19 -19.66 19.21
CA GLY A 284 -42.35 -20.92 19.91
C GLY A 284 -43.41 -21.77 19.21
N HIS A 285 -43.21 -23.10 19.26
CA HIS A 285 -43.95 -24.19 18.58
C HIS A 285 -43.60 -24.31 17.09
N SER A 286 -43.24 -25.46 16.53
CA SER A 286 -43.32 -26.87 16.93
C SER A 286 -42.30 -27.65 16.07
N GLN A 287 -41.69 -28.70 16.64
CA GLN A 287 -41.06 -29.87 15.97
C GLN A 287 -40.14 -30.53 17.01
N GLU A 288 -40.66 -31.56 17.67
CA GLU A 288 -40.01 -32.42 18.65
C GLU A 288 -39.29 -33.57 17.93
N GLY A 289 -38.09 -33.91 18.40
CA GLY A 289 -37.29 -35.03 17.88
C GLY A 289 -35.79 -34.71 17.80
N LEU A 290 -35.43 -33.55 17.23
CA LEU A 290 -34.04 -33.03 17.22
C LEU A 290 -33.83 -31.88 18.23
N ARG A 291 -34.81 -31.67 19.11
CA ARG A 291 -34.91 -30.51 20.01
C ARG A 291 -34.04 -30.64 21.24
N GLU A 292 -33.98 -31.79 21.91
CA GLU A 292 -33.38 -31.86 23.25
C GLU A 292 -31.89 -31.48 23.29
N GLU A 293 -31.05 -31.99 22.39
CA GLU A 293 -29.63 -31.59 22.35
C GLU A 293 -29.44 -30.11 22.00
N LYS A 294 -30.20 -29.60 21.02
CA LYS A 294 -30.15 -28.18 20.62
C LYS A 294 -30.72 -27.26 21.71
N GLU A 295 -31.66 -27.74 22.51
CA GLU A 295 -32.32 -27.01 23.59
C GLU A 295 -31.45 -26.99 24.86
N ILE A 296 -30.71 -28.06 25.13
CA ILE A 296 -29.62 -28.11 26.13
C ILE A 296 -28.49 -27.14 25.73
N LEU A 297 -28.09 -27.14 24.45
CA LEU A 297 -27.08 -26.20 23.93
C LEU A 297 -27.56 -24.75 24.06
N ARG A 298 -28.84 -24.48 23.75
CA ARG A 298 -29.48 -23.15 23.91
C ARG A 298 -29.59 -22.71 25.37
N LYS A 299 -29.93 -23.61 26.30
CA LYS A 299 -29.96 -23.30 27.75
C LYS A 299 -28.56 -22.98 28.28
N ARG A 300 -27.52 -23.69 27.83
CA ARG A 300 -26.11 -23.37 28.12
C ARG A 300 -25.70 -22.01 27.56
N VAL A 301 -26.02 -21.73 26.29
CA VAL A 301 -25.73 -20.43 25.66
C VAL A 301 -26.42 -19.27 26.38
N LYS A 302 -27.71 -19.40 26.75
CA LYS A 302 -28.44 -18.39 27.54
C LYS A 302 -27.82 -18.16 28.92
N SER A 303 -27.41 -19.22 29.61
CA SER A 303 -26.69 -19.13 30.89
C SER A 303 -25.38 -18.35 30.75
N PHE A 304 -24.61 -18.61 29.69
CA PHE A 304 -23.35 -17.91 29.43
C PHE A 304 -23.53 -16.46 29.00
N ILE A 305 -24.59 -16.14 28.23
CA ILE A 305 -24.97 -14.76 27.90
C ILE A 305 -25.34 -13.99 29.17
N ARG A 306 -26.17 -14.58 30.05
CA ARG A 306 -26.60 -13.95 31.31
C ARG A 306 -25.43 -13.71 32.27
N LYS A 307 -24.40 -14.57 32.21
CA LYS A 307 -23.14 -14.44 32.96
C LYS A 307 -22.08 -13.58 32.26
N LYS A 308 -22.42 -12.87 31.16
CA LYS A 308 -21.49 -12.05 30.34
C LYS A 308 -20.25 -12.80 29.82
N LYS A 309 -20.30 -14.13 29.69
CA LYS A 309 -19.21 -14.98 29.20
C LYS A 309 -19.25 -15.13 27.67
N ILE A 310 -19.11 -14.01 26.95
CA ILE A 310 -19.19 -13.92 25.47
C ILE A 310 -18.20 -14.87 24.77
N ILE A 311 -17.06 -15.16 25.40
CA ILE A 311 -16.02 -16.06 24.84
C ILE A 311 -16.47 -17.53 24.81
N GLU A 312 -17.24 -17.99 25.81
CA GLU A 312 -17.77 -19.37 25.85
C GLU A 312 -18.95 -19.54 24.87
N VAL A 313 -19.74 -18.49 24.67
CA VAL A 313 -20.79 -18.42 23.63
C VAL A 313 -20.17 -18.50 22.24
N GLN A 314 -19.08 -17.77 22.00
CA GLN A 314 -18.32 -17.86 20.75
C GLN A 314 -17.68 -19.24 20.52
N LYS A 315 -17.31 -19.97 21.58
CA LYS A 315 -16.81 -21.35 21.45
C LYS A 315 -17.90 -22.36 21.10
N LEU A 316 -19.16 -22.14 21.53
CA LEU A 316 -20.29 -23.01 21.23
C LEU A 316 -20.87 -22.83 19.81
N VAL A 317 -20.68 -21.66 19.20
CA VAL A 317 -21.16 -21.33 17.82
C VAL A 317 -20.14 -21.74 16.74
N LYS A 318 -18.93 -22.14 17.12
CA LYS A 318 -17.79 -22.40 16.23
C LYS A 318 -17.91 -23.62 15.30
N ASN A 319 -18.99 -24.41 15.36
CA ASN A 319 -19.06 -25.68 14.63
C ASN A 319 -19.49 -25.59 13.15
N GLU A 320 -19.62 -24.38 12.57
CA GLU A 320 -19.85 -24.22 11.12
C GLU A 320 -19.11 -22.99 10.56
N GLU A 321 -17.79 -22.92 10.71
CA GLU A 321 -16.97 -22.00 9.91
C GLU A 321 -16.99 -22.49 8.45
N ILE A 322 -17.52 -21.68 7.53
CA ILE A 322 -17.41 -21.96 6.09
C ILE A 322 -15.92 -22.03 5.74
N THR A 323 -15.46 -23.22 5.36
CA THR A 323 -14.07 -23.43 4.96
C THR A 323 -13.73 -22.50 3.80
N PRO A 324 -12.56 -21.83 3.83
CA PRO A 324 -12.12 -20.99 2.74
C PRO A 324 -12.12 -21.73 1.41
N TRP A 325 -12.60 -21.08 0.35
CA TRP A 325 -12.58 -21.68 -0.98
C TRP A 325 -11.13 -21.80 -1.46
N GLY A 326 -10.83 -22.88 -2.18
CA GLY A 326 -9.54 -23.03 -2.85
C GLY A 326 -9.38 -22.01 -3.97
N ARG A 327 -8.14 -21.64 -4.29
CA ARG A 327 -7.84 -20.75 -5.44
C ARG A 327 -8.41 -21.29 -6.75
N ASP A 328 -8.41 -22.60 -6.93
CA ASP A 328 -9.00 -23.26 -8.09
C ASP A 328 -10.52 -23.02 -8.17
N THR A 329 -11.23 -23.17 -7.04
CA THR A 329 -12.66 -22.87 -6.95
C THR A 329 -12.97 -21.40 -7.23
N GLN A 330 -12.20 -20.49 -6.63
CA GLN A 330 -12.32 -19.04 -6.87
C GLN A 330 -12.12 -18.71 -8.34
N ALA A 331 -11.08 -19.26 -8.97
CA ALA A 331 -10.79 -19.07 -10.38
C ALA A 331 -11.91 -19.64 -11.27
N LYS A 332 -12.41 -20.84 -11.00
CA LYS A 332 -13.48 -21.46 -11.79
C LYS A 332 -14.79 -20.67 -11.73
N LEU A 333 -15.21 -20.24 -10.54
CA LEU A 333 -16.39 -19.39 -10.38
C LEU A 333 -16.18 -18.03 -11.07
N GLY A 334 -15.05 -17.39 -10.80
CA GLY A 334 -14.72 -16.09 -11.39
C GLY A 334 -14.68 -16.14 -12.92
N SER A 335 -14.07 -17.17 -13.51
CA SER A 335 -14.03 -17.35 -14.97
C SER A 335 -15.42 -17.47 -15.57
N ARG A 336 -16.33 -18.24 -14.96
CA ARG A 336 -17.71 -18.35 -15.46
C ARG A 336 -18.46 -17.02 -15.36
N LEU A 337 -18.28 -16.29 -14.26
CA LEU A 337 -18.90 -14.97 -14.10
C LEU A 337 -18.35 -13.95 -15.11
N ILE A 338 -17.06 -14.01 -15.44
CA ILE A 338 -16.46 -13.18 -16.49
C ILE A 338 -17.02 -13.56 -17.86
N GLU A 339 -17.18 -14.85 -18.15
CA GLU A 339 -17.78 -15.33 -19.40
C GLU A 339 -19.20 -14.79 -19.58
N LEU A 340 -20.05 -14.90 -18.53
CA LEU A 340 -21.39 -14.31 -18.55
C LEU A 340 -21.33 -12.78 -18.77
N LEU A 341 -20.41 -12.07 -18.10
CA LEU A 341 -20.22 -10.64 -18.32
C LEU A 341 -19.84 -10.32 -19.79
N THR A 342 -18.94 -11.09 -20.40
CA THR A 342 -18.53 -10.88 -21.80
C THR A 342 -19.66 -11.17 -22.79
N GLU A 343 -20.59 -12.06 -22.44
CA GLU A 343 -21.77 -12.38 -23.25
C GLU A 343 -22.89 -11.33 -23.13
N THR A 344 -22.96 -10.59 -22.02
CA THR A 344 -24.08 -9.68 -21.72
C THR A 344 -23.73 -8.19 -21.81
N ALA A 345 -22.45 -7.82 -21.64
CA ALA A 345 -22.05 -6.42 -21.57
C ALA A 345 -21.71 -5.86 -22.96
N TYR A 346 -22.55 -4.94 -23.44
CA TYR A 346 -22.38 -4.26 -24.72
C TYR A 346 -22.29 -2.74 -24.57
N VAL A 347 -21.63 -2.09 -25.52
CA VAL A 347 -21.48 -0.65 -25.63
C VAL A 347 -22.24 -0.17 -26.85
N GLN A 348 -23.02 0.89 -26.68
CA GLN A 348 -23.63 1.63 -27.77
C GLN A 348 -22.76 2.85 -28.10
N THR A 349 -22.56 3.12 -29.38
CA THR A 349 -21.78 4.28 -29.84
C THR A 349 -22.52 5.59 -29.48
N PRO A 350 -21.83 6.67 -29.06
CA PRO A 350 -22.48 7.96 -28.81
C PRO A 350 -23.21 8.50 -30.07
N VAL A 351 -24.29 9.26 -29.85
CA VAL A 351 -25.31 9.77 -30.80
C VAL A 351 -24.76 10.65 -31.96
N ASN A 352 -23.44 10.76 -32.15
CA ASN A 352 -22.83 11.54 -33.24
C ASN A 352 -22.72 10.77 -34.57
N GLN A 353 -23.31 9.58 -34.70
CA GLN A 353 -23.48 8.93 -35.99
C GLN A 353 -24.74 9.48 -36.68
N SER A 354 -24.63 9.80 -37.97
CA SER A 354 -25.76 10.20 -38.83
C SER A 354 -26.93 9.22 -38.65
N ALA A 355 -28.16 9.74 -38.68
CA ALA A 355 -29.40 8.97 -38.46
C ALA A 355 -29.58 7.76 -39.40
N ASP A 356 -28.80 7.67 -40.47
CA ASP A 356 -28.81 6.59 -41.46
C ASP A 356 -27.85 5.42 -41.18
N CYS A 357 -27.09 5.42 -40.06
CA CYS A 357 -26.22 4.29 -39.69
C CYS A 357 -26.89 3.35 -38.68
N PRO A 358 -26.89 2.02 -38.90
CA PRO A 358 -27.39 1.07 -37.91
C PRO A 358 -26.56 1.15 -36.61
N PRO A 359 -27.18 0.92 -35.44
CA PRO A 359 -26.48 1.01 -34.16
C PRO A 359 -25.33 -0.02 -34.11
N ASP A 360 -24.10 0.48 -34.05
CA ASP A 360 -22.90 -0.34 -33.90
C ASP A 360 -22.77 -0.79 -32.43
N VAL A 361 -23.40 -1.92 -32.13
CA VAL A 361 -23.38 -2.58 -30.81
C VAL A 361 -22.14 -3.46 -30.73
N ARG A 362 -21.21 -3.08 -29.84
CA ARG A 362 -19.94 -3.81 -29.65
C ARG A 362 -19.87 -4.41 -28.26
N PRO A 363 -19.29 -5.61 -28.07
CA PRO A 363 -19.08 -6.15 -26.73
C PRO A 363 -18.09 -5.28 -25.96
N ALA A 364 -18.44 -4.94 -24.71
CA ALA A 364 -17.64 -4.09 -23.82
C ALA A 364 -16.33 -4.75 -23.39
N PHE A 365 -16.34 -6.08 -23.32
CA PHE A 365 -15.20 -6.90 -22.90
C PHE A 365 -14.98 -8.04 -23.90
N ARG A 366 -13.73 -8.27 -24.28
CA ARG A 366 -13.34 -9.34 -25.23
C ARG A 366 -12.21 -10.17 -24.64
N HIS A 367 -12.31 -11.49 -24.72
CA HIS A 367 -11.19 -12.36 -24.38
C HIS A 367 -10.27 -12.50 -25.59
N THR A 368 -9.03 -12.01 -25.46
CA THR A 368 -8.00 -12.07 -26.51
C THR A 368 -6.70 -12.65 -25.96
N PHE A 369 -5.79 -13.07 -26.84
CA PHE A 369 -4.45 -13.51 -26.45
C PHE A 369 -3.45 -12.42 -26.81
N LYS A 370 -2.77 -11.86 -25.80
CA LYS A 370 -1.69 -10.90 -26.02
C LYS A 370 -0.34 -11.53 -25.66
N THR A 371 0.67 -11.19 -26.45
CA THR A 371 2.04 -11.61 -26.19
C THR A 371 2.68 -10.56 -25.29
N VAL A 372 2.95 -10.92 -24.03
CA VAL A 372 3.57 -10.01 -23.08
C VAL A 372 5.08 -10.24 -23.11
N THR A 373 5.84 -9.20 -23.47
CA THR A 373 7.29 -9.18 -23.28
C THR A 373 7.58 -9.01 -21.80
N LYS A 374 8.24 -9.97 -21.16
CA LYS A 374 8.81 -9.71 -19.83
C LYS A 374 9.90 -8.64 -19.97
N ASP A 375 9.81 -7.58 -19.18
CA ASP A 375 10.83 -6.51 -19.06
C ASP A 375 12.16 -6.98 -18.41
N SER A 376 12.59 -8.22 -18.65
CA SER A 376 13.77 -8.79 -18.01
C SER A 376 14.50 -9.76 -18.93
N GLY A 377 15.18 -9.26 -19.97
CA GLY A 377 16.31 -9.91 -20.68
C GLY A 377 16.13 -11.32 -21.28
N GLN A 378 15.01 -12.01 -21.05
CA GLN A 378 14.71 -13.36 -21.51
C GLN A 378 13.74 -13.27 -22.67
N LYS A 379 14.17 -13.74 -23.84
CA LYS A 379 13.40 -13.86 -25.09
C LYS A 379 12.32 -14.96 -25.04
N ASP A 380 11.65 -15.13 -23.90
CA ASP A 380 10.53 -16.05 -23.77
C ASP A 380 9.22 -15.31 -24.07
N TRP A 381 8.75 -15.43 -25.31
CA TRP A 381 7.47 -14.91 -25.75
C TRP A 381 6.35 -15.83 -25.25
N ARG A 382 5.71 -15.48 -24.12
CA ARG A 382 4.54 -16.22 -23.62
C ARG A 382 3.26 -15.47 -24.00
N LYS A 383 2.33 -16.18 -24.64
CA LYS A 383 0.98 -15.70 -24.89
C LYS A 383 0.15 -15.88 -23.63
N TYR A 384 -0.53 -14.83 -23.20
CA TYR A 384 -1.45 -14.86 -22.06
C TYR A 384 -2.86 -14.50 -22.53
N GLY A 385 -3.87 -15.16 -21.97
CA GLY A 385 -5.26 -14.75 -22.12
C GLY A 385 -5.53 -13.48 -21.31
N VAL A 386 -6.07 -12.45 -21.98
CA VAL A 386 -6.43 -11.17 -21.39
C VAL A 386 -7.88 -10.82 -21.72
N ILE A 387 -8.55 -10.15 -20.79
CA ILE A 387 -9.82 -9.48 -21.04
C ILE A 387 -9.48 -8.05 -21.44
N GLU A 388 -9.80 -7.72 -22.68
CA GLU A 388 -9.63 -6.40 -23.29
C GLU A 388 -10.94 -5.62 -23.20
N CYS A 389 -10.86 -4.40 -22.70
CA CYS A 389 -11.99 -3.49 -22.58
C CYS A 389 -12.11 -2.60 -23.83
N ASP A 390 -13.33 -2.34 -24.29
CA ASP A 390 -13.56 -1.46 -25.43
C ASP A 390 -13.08 -0.02 -25.14
N PRO A 391 -12.41 0.65 -26.10
CA PRO A 391 -11.88 2.01 -25.89
C PRO A 391 -12.92 3.04 -25.45
N LEU A 392 -14.19 2.91 -25.85
CA LEU A 392 -15.24 3.83 -25.43
C LEU A 392 -15.53 3.74 -23.93
N VAL A 393 -15.45 2.53 -23.38
CA VAL A 393 -15.56 2.30 -21.93
C VAL A 393 -14.40 2.98 -21.22
N LEU A 394 -13.17 2.81 -21.71
CA LEU A 394 -11.98 3.43 -21.13
C LEU A 394 -12.06 4.96 -21.11
N ILE A 395 -12.46 5.59 -22.22
CA ILE A 395 -12.63 7.04 -22.32
C ILE A 395 -13.70 7.53 -21.33
N GLY A 396 -14.80 6.78 -21.20
CA GLY A 396 -15.84 7.03 -20.22
C GLY A 396 -15.31 7.05 -18.79
N LEU A 397 -14.41 6.12 -18.47
CA LEU A 397 -13.87 5.92 -17.13
C LEU A 397 -13.03 7.08 -16.64
N ASP A 398 -12.17 7.70 -17.46
CA ASP A 398 -11.38 8.88 -17.06
C ASP A 398 -12.23 9.99 -16.44
N ARG A 399 -13.42 10.21 -17.00
CA ARG A 399 -14.31 11.32 -16.63
C ARG A 399 -15.27 10.96 -15.50
N THR A 400 -15.44 9.67 -15.22
CA THR A 400 -16.50 9.16 -14.35
C THR A 400 -16.02 8.20 -13.27
N ALA A 401 -14.70 8.05 -13.08
CA ALA A 401 -14.09 7.29 -11.98
C ALA A 401 -14.67 7.64 -10.61
N LYS A 402 -15.14 8.88 -10.43
CA LYS A 402 -15.85 9.36 -9.23
C LYS A 402 -17.12 8.56 -8.88
N HIS A 403 -17.72 7.91 -9.88
CA HIS A 403 -18.92 7.09 -9.75
C HIS A 403 -18.61 5.61 -9.49
N MET A 404 -17.33 5.23 -9.49
CA MET A 404 -16.92 3.90 -9.06
C MET A 404 -17.15 3.73 -7.57
N VAL A 405 -17.69 2.58 -7.20
CA VAL A 405 -18.05 2.30 -5.82
C VAL A 405 -16.79 1.92 -5.05
N ILE A 406 -16.61 2.57 -3.92
CA ILE A 406 -15.63 2.18 -2.90
C ILE A 406 -16.42 1.50 -1.79
N PRO A 407 -16.53 0.17 -1.81
CA PRO A 407 -17.44 -0.56 -0.91
C PRO A 407 -17.00 -0.48 0.54
N TYR A 408 -15.69 -0.34 0.79
CA TYR A 408 -15.12 -0.34 2.13
C TYR A 408 -14.37 0.95 2.39
N VAL A 409 -14.89 1.73 3.34
CA VAL A 409 -14.30 3.00 3.83
C VAL A 409 -13.53 2.76 5.15
N PRO A 410 -12.70 3.71 5.62
CA PRO A 410 -12.08 3.63 6.94
C PRO A 410 -13.12 3.42 8.06
N MET A 411 -12.71 2.76 9.15
CA MET A 411 -13.65 2.37 10.21
C MET A 411 -14.10 3.58 11.03
N LEU A 412 -15.40 3.71 11.30
CA LEU A 412 -15.94 4.77 12.16
C LEU A 412 -15.72 4.54 13.66
N ILE A 413 -15.32 3.31 14.02
CA ILE A 413 -15.04 2.92 15.39
C ILE A 413 -13.67 2.24 15.47
N PRO A 414 -13.05 2.19 16.67
CA PRO A 414 -11.80 1.46 16.87
C PRO A 414 -11.86 0.02 16.35
N PRO A 415 -10.82 -0.47 15.65
CA PRO A 415 -10.76 -1.83 15.13
C PRO A 415 -10.86 -2.91 16.21
N LYS A 416 -11.22 -4.13 15.81
CA LYS A 416 -11.11 -5.29 16.70
C LYS A 416 -9.65 -5.55 17.02
N LYS A 417 -9.38 -5.64 18.33
CA LYS A 417 -8.07 -6.06 18.84
C LYS A 417 -7.63 -7.40 18.27
N TRP A 418 -6.37 -7.50 17.87
CA TRP A 418 -5.77 -8.73 17.35
C TRP A 418 -5.64 -9.79 18.44
N LYS A 419 -6.06 -11.02 18.12
CA LYS A 419 -6.03 -12.19 19.01
C LYS A 419 -5.47 -13.45 18.34
N GLY A 420 -5.16 -13.38 17.05
CA GLY A 420 -4.68 -14.49 16.25
C GLY A 420 -4.61 -14.12 14.76
N TYR A 421 -4.23 -15.08 13.92
CA TYR A 421 -3.98 -14.86 12.49
C TYR A 421 -5.16 -14.21 11.74
N ASP A 422 -6.38 -14.69 11.97
CA ASP A 422 -7.63 -14.28 11.32
C ASP A 422 -8.61 -13.60 12.28
N LYS A 423 -8.10 -13.09 13.42
CA LYS A 423 -8.91 -12.56 14.52
C LYS A 423 -8.42 -11.18 14.93
N GLY A 424 -8.94 -10.14 14.29
CA GLY A 424 -8.65 -8.73 14.55
C GLY A 424 -9.10 -7.86 13.39
N GLY A 425 -8.78 -6.57 13.38
CA GLY A 425 -9.08 -5.67 12.27
C GLY A 425 -10.56 -5.29 12.17
N TYR A 426 -11.19 -5.61 11.03
CA TYR A 426 -12.59 -5.25 10.75
C TYR A 426 -13.61 -6.04 11.59
N LEU A 427 -14.88 -5.61 11.58
CA LEU A 427 -15.93 -6.30 12.33
C LEU A 427 -16.39 -7.60 11.64
N PHE A 428 -16.63 -7.56 10.34
CA PHE A 428 -17.17 -8.67 9.55
C PHE A 428 -16.31 -8.95 8.34
N LEU A 429 -15.58 -7.95 7.83
CA LEU A 429 -14.65 -8.16 6.73
C LEU A 429 -13.48 -9.06 7.17
N PRO A 430 -13.02 -9.99 6.30
CA PRO A 430 -11.91 -10.85 6.63
C PRO A 430 -10.65 -10.04 6.84
N SER A 431 -9.99 -10.30 7.97
CA SER A 431 -8.82 -9.58 8.40
C SER A 431 -7.75 -10.58 8.78
N TYR A 432 -6.58 -10.47 8.14
CA TYR A 432 -5.44 -11.34 8.39
C TYR A 432 -4.28 -10.50 8.90
N VAL A 433 -3.62 -10.97 9.96
CA VAL A 433 -2.52 -10.25 10.59
C VAL A 433 -1.32 -10.10 9.65
N MET A 434 -1.12 -11.05 8.73
CA MET A 434 0.00 -11.07 7.80
C MET A 434 -0.45 -11.29 6.35
N ARG A 435 0.10 -10.49 5.43
CA ARG A 435 -0.09 -10.58 3.98
C ARG A 435 0.78 -11.71 3.43
N THR A 436 0.18 -12.87 3.19
CA THR A 436 0.90 -14.08 2.76
C THR A 436 0.95 -14.29 1.25
N HIS A 437 0.27 -13.46 0.46
CA HIS A 437 0.13 -13.60 -1.00
C HIS A 437 -0.28 -15.02 -1.47
N GLY A 438 -0.92 -15.80 -0.59
CA GLY A 438 -1.36 -17.19 -0.82
C GLY A 438 -0.38 -18.28 -0.43
N SER A 439 0.77 -17.95 0.16
CA SER A 439 1.70 -18.95 0.69
C SER A 439 1.10 -19.64 1.92
N ARG A 440 0.67 -20.90 1.75
CA ARG A 440 0.12 -21.71 2.86
C ARG A 440 1.14 -21.89 3.98
N LYS A 441 2.41 -22.14 3.64
CA LYS A 441 3.51 -22.29 4.61
C LYS A 441 3.61 -21.08 5.55
N GLN A 442 3.51 -19.87 5.00
CA GLN A 442 3.53 -18.64 5.81
C GLN A 442 2.30 -18.51 6.71
N GLN A 443 1.12 -18.90 6.21
CA GLN A 443 -0.11 -18.89 7.01
C GLN A 443 -0.01 -19.87 8.17
N ASP A 444 0.42 -21.09 7.90
CA ASP A 444 0.54 -22.15 8.89
C ASP A 444 1.59 -21.82 9.94
N ALA A 445 2.71 -21.20 9.54
CA ALA A 445 3.73 -20.70 10.47
C ALA A 445 3.17 -19.67 11.46
N VAL A 446 2.40 -18.68 11.00
CA VAL A 446 1.82 -17.69 11.93
C VAL A 446 0.71 -18.29 12.79
N LYS A 447 -0.05 -19.25 12.25
CA LYS A 447 -1.11 -19.95 12.99
C LYS A 447 -0.58 -20.89 14.07
N SER A 448 0.60 -21.49 13.87
CA SER A 448 1.19 -22.45 14.81
C SER A 448 1.88 -21.78 16.00
N VAL A 449 2.31 -20.53 15.86
CA VAL A 449 2.99 -19.78 16.93
C VAL A 449 2.04 -19.53 18.11
N PRO A 450 2.44 -19.83 19.36
CA PRO A 450 1.63 -19.53 20.53
C PRO A 450 1.30 -18.04 20.66
N ARG A 451 0.04 -17.73 20.94
CA ARG A 451 -0.46 -16.34 21.04
C ARG A 451 0.39 -15.45 21.96
N LYS A 452 0.92 -16.00 23.06
CA LYS A 452 1.76 -15.27 24.03
C LYS A 452 3.02 -14.68 23.37
N GLN A 453 3.61 -15.36 22.39
CA GLN A 453 4.80 -14.87 21.68
C GLN A 453 4.49 -13.70 20.73
N LEU A 454 3.27 -13.68 20.16
CA LEU A 454 2.81 -12.61 19.25
C LEU A 454 2.12 -11.45 19.99
N GLN A 455 2.05 -11.48 21.32
CA GLN A 455 1.28 -10.50 22.09
C GLN A 455 1.76 -9.06 21.87
N LYS A 456 3.07 -8.83 21.87
CA LYS A 456 3.65 -7.49 21.59
C LYS A 456 3.35 -7.01 20.17
N VAL A 457 3.34 -7.92 19.19
CA VAL A 457 3.00 -7.61 17.80
C VAL A 457 1.53 -7.19 17.69
N PHE A 458 0.63 -7.90 18.37
CA PHE A 458 -0.78 -7.54 18.41
C PHE A 458 -1.01 -6.20 19.11
N GLU A 459 -0.32 -5.94 20.22
CA GLU A 459 -0.40 -4.66 20.91
C GLU A 459 0.07 -3.50 20.04
N ALA A 460 1.19 -3.66 19.32
CA ALA A 460 1.66 -2.64 18.38
C ALA A 460 0.64 -2.36 17.27
N LEU A 461 0.08 -3.40 16.65
CA LEU A 461 -0.96 -3.25 15.62
C LEU A 461 -2.25 -2.63 16.16
N ASP A 462 -2.63 -2.99 17.39
CA ASP A 462 -3.81 -2.43 18.06
C ASP A 462 -3.58 -0.94 18.38
N THR A 463 -2.39 -0.56 18.84
CA THR A 463 -2.04 0.85 19.07
C THR A 463 -2.11 1.65 17.77
N LEU A 464 -1.48 1.17 16.69
CA LEU A 464 -1.55 1.81 15.38
C LEU A 464 -3.00 1.92 14.87
N GLY A 465 -3.80 0.88 15.09
CA GLY A 465 -5.20 0.84 14.67
C GLY A 465 -6.14 1.71 15.48
N ASN A 466 -5.81 1.99 16.74
CA ASN A 466 -6.62 2.82 17.65
C ASN A 466 -6.34 4.32 17.50
N THR A 467 -5.35 4.72 16.69
CA THR A 467 -5.13 6.14 16.39
C THR A 467 -6.28 6.68 15.54
N LYS A 468 -6.98 7.69 16.06
CA LYS A 468 -8.13 8.33 15.40
C LYS A 468 -7.65 9.44 14.45
N TRP A 469 -8.05 9.36 13.20
CA TRP A 469 -7.74 10.30 12.12
C TRP A 469 -8.98 11.09 11.71
N ARG A 470 -8.79 12.27 11.11
CA ARG A 470 -9.86 13.03 10.45
C ARG A 470 -9.34 13.68 9.17
N ILE A 471 -10.26 14.18 8.36
CA ILE A 471 -9.93 14.94 7.15
C ILE A 471 -9.62 16.39 7.50
N ASN A 472 -8.46 16.90 7.07
CA ASN A 472 -8.17 18.32 7.05
C ASN A 472 -8.99 18.99 5.95
N LYS A 473 -10.11 19.60 6.35
CA LYS A 473 -11.08 20.21 5.42
C LYS A 473 -10.49 21.38 4.63
N ARG A 474 -9.56 22.15 5.23
CA ARG A 474 -8.93 23.30 4.59
C ARG A 474 -8.04 22.85 3.43
N VAL A 475 -7.18 21.87 3.66
CA VAL A 475 -6.32 21.30 2.61
C VAL A 475 -7.16 20.57 1.56
N LEU A 476 -8.18 19.80 1.96
CA LEU A 476 -9.07 19.13 1.00
C LEU A 476 -9.75 20.15 0.06
N SER A 477 -10.24 21.28 0.58
CA SER A 477 -10.86 22.32 -0.24
C SER A 477 -9.91 22.91 -1.28
N VAL A 478 -8.64 23.11 -0.93
CA VAL A 478 -7.60 23.59 -1.87
C VAL A 478 -7.32 22.54 -2.94
N VAL A 479 -7.13 21.28 -2.54
CA VAL A 479 -6.94 20.15 -3.45
C VAL A 479 -8.11 20.03 -4.44
N GLU A 480 -9.35 20.07 -3.95
CA GLU A 480 -10.55 19.98 -4.80
C GLU A 480 -10.64 21.15 -5.78
N SER A 481 -10.26 22.35 -5.34
CA SER A 481 -10.22 23.53 -6.20
C SER A 481 -9.16 23.43 -7.30
N ILE A 482 -8.00 22.83 -7.02
CA ILE A 482 -6.97 22.55 -8.03
C ILE A 482 -7.45 21.48 -8.99
N TRP A 483 -8.03 20.40 -8.47
CA TRP A 483 -8.54 19.30 -9.26
C TRP A 483 -9.69 19.70 -10.19
N ALA A 484 -10.58 20.60 -9.72
CA ALA A 484 -11.64 21.17 -10.53
C ALA A 484 -11.12 22.03 -11.70
N ARG A 485 -9.97 22.70 -11.52
CA ARG A 485 -9.33 23.57 -12.53
C ARG A 485 -8.46 22.84 -13.56
N GLY A 486 -8.32 21.51 -13.47
CA GLY A 486 -7.52 20.74 -14.42
C GLY A 486 -6.34 19.96 -13.81
N GLY A 487 -6.06 20.12 -12.51
CA GLY A 487 -4.95 19.45 -11.85
C GLY A 487 -3.59 20.09 -12.16
N ASN A 488 -2.54 19.27 -12.31
CA ASN A 488 -1.18 19.68 -12.69
C ASN A 488 -0.47 20.67 -11.72
N LEU A 489 -0.91 20.73 -10.45
CA LEU A 489 -0.33 21.61 -9.43
C LEU A 489 -0.13 20.84 -8.13
N GLY A 490 0.96 21.11 -7.39
CA GLY A 490 1.25 20.46 -6.12
C GLY A 490 1.47 18.95 -6.23
N GLY A 491 1.99 18.47 -7.37
CA GLY A 491 2.16 17.03 -7.62
C GLY A 491 0.88 16.29 -8.04
N LEU A 492 -0.26 16.97 -8.19
CA LEU A 492 -1.45 16.38 -8.81
C LEU A 492 -1.23 16.16 -10.31
N VAL A 493 -1.74 15.04 -10.81
CA VAL A 493 -1.71 14.72 -12.24
C VAL A 493 -2.55 15.70 -13.06
N ASP A 494 -2.13 15.92 -14.30
CA ASP A 494 -2.87 16.68 -15.30
C ASP A 494 -4.13 15.91 -15.76
N ARG A 495 -5.27 16.60 -15.79
CA ARG A 495 -6.55 16.01 -16.23
C ARG A 495 -6.59 15.76 -17.73
N GLU A 496 -5.80 16.49 -18.51
CA GLU A 496 -5.76 16.37 -19.96
C GLU A 496 -4.69 15.41 -20.46
N ASN A 497 -4.94 14.85 -21.65
CA ASN A 497 -3.98 14.03 -22.36
C ASN A 497 -2.97 14.90 -23.10
N VAL A 498 -1.73 14.43 -23.17
CA VAL A 498 -0.73 14.97 -24.10
C VAL A 498 -1.20 14.67 -25.53
N PRO A 499 -1.19 15.65 -26.46
CA PRO A 499 -1.60 15.41 -27.84
C PRO A 499 -0.69 14.35 -28.49
N LEU A 500 -1.28 13.49 -29.31
CA LEU A 500 -0.52 12.55 -30.12
C LEU A 500 0.11 13.32 -31.29
N PRO A 501 1.41 13.13 -31.59
CA PRO A 501 2.03 13.78 -32.72
C PRO A 501 1.37 13.31 -34.02
N GLU A 502 1.13 14.25 -34.93
CA GLU A 502 0.57 13.94 -36.24
C GLU A 502 1.55 13.11 -37.07
N LYS A 503 0.99 12.17 -37.85
CA LYS A 503 1.82 11.34 -38.72
C LYS A 503 2.41 12.23 -39.82
N PRO A 504 3.74 12.27 -39.99
CA PRO A 504 4.35 13.04 -41.06
C PRO A 504 3.86 12.52 -42.42
N SER A 505 3.65 13.44 -43.37
CA SER A 505 3.24 13.11 -44.75
C SER A 505 4.41 12.63 -45.61
N THR A 506 5.63 12.65 -45.08
CA THR A 506 6.87 12.26 -45.76
C THR A 506 7.04 10.74 -45.77
N GLU A 507 7.77 10.23 -46.76
CA GLU A 507 8.19 8.83 -46.83
C GLU A 507 9.54 8.58 -46.14
N ASP A 508 10.15 9.61 -45.52
CA ASP A 508 11.42 9.47 -44.83
C ASP A 508 11.30 8.51 -43.64
N LEU A 509 12.06 7.40 -43.73
CA LEU A 509 12.10 6.37 -42.70
C LEU A 509 12.55 6.91 -41.34
N THR A 510 13.44 7.90 -41.30
CA THR A 510 13.95 8.46 -40.05
C THR A 510 12.89 9.31 -39.35
N GLU A 511 12.16 10.13 -40.11
CA GLU A 511 11.07 10.96 -39.61
C GLU A 511 9.88 10.11 -39.16
N ILE A 512 9.51 9.08 -39.93
CA ILE A 512 8.49 8.10 -39.53
C ILE A 512 8.91 7.35 -38.26
N GLN A 513 10.19 7.01 -38.10
CA GLN A 513 10.70 6.34 -36.90
C GLN A 513 10.66 7.26 -35.69
N ASN A 514 11.05 8.53 -35.84
CA ASN A 514 10.97 9.54 -34.78
C ASN A 514 9.50 9.80 -34.38
N TRP A 515 8.59 9.92 -35.36
CA TRP A 515 7.15 10.00 -35.10
C TRP A 515 6.64 8.78 -34.33
N LYS A 516 6.98 7.56 -34.75
CA LYS A 516 6.60 6.33 -34.02
C LYS A 516 7.09 6.35 -32.58
N TRP A 517 8.32 6.81 -32.34
CA TRP A 517 8.88 6.94 -30.99
C TRP A 517 8.11 7.97 -30.16
N ASN A 518 7.87 9.16 -30.70
CA ASN A 518 7.15 10.24 -30.01
C ASN A 518 5.69 9.86 -29.76
N ALA A 519 5.02 9.20 -30.71
CA ALA A 519 3.67 8.70 -30.55
C ALA A 519 3.59 7.63 -29.46
N ARG A 520 4.54 6.69 -29.41
CA ARG A 520 4.62 5.70 -28.33
C ARG A 520 4.87 6.36 -26.97
N LYS A 521 5.76 7.35 -26.91
CA LYS A 521 6.04 8.12 -25.69
C LYS A 521 4.79 8.86 -25.20
N ALA A 522 4.07 9.56 -26.09
CA ALA A 522 2.83 10.26 -25.77
C ALA A 522 1.74 9.29 -25.28
N LYS A 523 1.56 8.14 -25.95
CA LYS A 523 0.63 7.09 -25.50
C LYS A 523 0.97 6.58 -24.10
N LYS A 524 2.24 6.27 -23.84
CA LYS A 524 2.71 5.81 -22.53
C LYS A 524 2.42 6.85 -21.44
N ILE A 525 2.74 8.12 -21.68
CA ILE A 525 2.45 9.21 -20.74
C ILE A 525 0.95 9.31 -20.45
N ASN A 526 0.10 9.22 -21.49
CA ASN A 526 -1.35 9.29 -21.32
C ASN A 526 -1.90 8.11 -20.52
N GLN A 527 -1.34 6.90 -20.69
CA GLN A 527 -1.69 5.72 -19.89
C GLN A 527 -1.30 5.89 -18.42
N GLU A 528 -0.08 6.34 -18.14
CA GLU A 528 0.39 6.60 -16.78
C GLU A 528 -0.46 7.70 -16.11
N ARG A 529 -0.76 8.78 -16.84
CA ARG A 529 -1.65 9.86 -16.37
C ARG A 529 -3.04 9.31 -16.08
N HIS A 530 -3.62 8.51 -16.96
CA HIS A 530 -4.93 7.88 -16.74
C HIS A 530 -4.99 7.14 -15.40
N SER A 531 -4.03 6.23 -15.15
CA SER A 531 -4.00 5.47 -13.89
C SER A 531 -3.88 6.39 -12.67
N LEU A 532 -3.05 7.43 -12.74
CA LEU A 532 -2.90 8.41 -11.66
C LEU A 532 -4.17 9.26 -11.45
N ARG A 533 -4.91 9.59 -12.52
CA ARG A 533 -6.18 10.34 -12.42
C ARG A 533 -7.24 9.50 -11.72
N CYS A 534 -7.35 8.23 -12.11
CA CYS A 534 -8.23 7.25 -11.46
C CYS A 534 -7.89 7.08 -9.97
N ASP A 535 -6.62 6.91 -9.63
CA ASP A 535 -6.16 6.81 -8.23
C ASP A 535 -6.47 8.08 -7.42
N THR A 536 -6.19 9.26 -7.99
CA THR A 536 -6.50 10.56 -7.36
C THR A 536 -8.00 10.68 -7.07
N GLU A 537 -8.85 10.35 -8.04
CA GLU A 537 -10.28 10.50 -7.87
C GLU A 537 -10.87 9.50 -6.87
N ILE A 538 -10.33 8.28 -6.82
CA ILE A 538 -10.69 7.29 -5.80
C ILE A 538 -10.32 7.82 -4.40
N LYS A 539 -9.10 8.37 -4.22
CA LYS A 539 -8.66 8.97 -2.94
C LYS A 539 -9.56 10.12 -2.52
N LEU A 540 -9.88 11.03 -3.44
CA LEU A 540 -10.79 12.15 -3.18
C LEU A 540 -12.22 11.68 -2.87
N SER A 541 -12.71 10.64 -3.53
CA SER A 541 -14.02 10.04 -3.23
C SER A 541 -14.10 9.52 -1.80
N VAL A 542 -13.04 8.83 -1.30
CA VAL A 542 -12.98 8.45 0.11
C VAL A 542 -12.92 9.67 1.01
N ALA A 543 -12.08 10.67 0.69
CA ALA A 543 -11.95 11.88 1.50
C ALA A 543 -13.29 12.62 1.63
N ARG A 544 -14.04 12.77 0.52
CA ARG A 544 -15.38 13.39 0.51
C ARG A 544 -16.39 12.63 1.37
N LYS A 545 -16.36 11.30 1.36
CA LYS A 545 -17.24 10.47 2.19
C LYS A 545 -16.93 10.58 3.68
N MET A 546 -15.65 10.78 4.02
CA MET A 546 -15.18 10.82 5.41
C MET A 546 -15.08 12.24 5.98
N LYS A 547 -15.26 13.29 5.16
CA LYS A 547 -15.02 14.69 5.55
C LYS A 547 -15.87 15.15 6.73
N ASP A 548 -17.10 14.65 6.83
CA ASP A 548 -18.06 15.08 7.85
C ASP A 548 -18.04 14.19 9.10
N GLU A 549 -17.22 13.14 9.11
CA GLU A 549 -17.02 12.32 10.31
C GLU A 549 -16.09 13.04 11.30
N GLU A 550 -16.41 13.00 12.59
CA GLU A 550 -15.54 13.53 13.66
C GLU A 550 -14.16 12.85 13.68
N GLY A 551 -14.12 11.58 13.25
CA GLY A 551 -12.89 10.87 12.95
C GLY A 551 -13.12 9.38 12.72
N PHE A 552 -12.10 8.72 12.22
CA PHE A 552 -12.11 7.33 11.77
C PHE A 552 -10.76 6.65 12.02
N TYR A 553 -10.72 5.34 11.80
CA TYR A 553 -9.62 4.47 12.17
C TYR A 553 -9.18 3.58 11.02
N TYR A 554 -7.90 3.21 11.06
CA TYR A 554 -7.30 2.30 10.09
C TYR A 554 -6.85 1.02 10.78
N PRO A 555 -7.53 -0.13 10.58
CA PRO A 555 -6.95 -1.40 11.01
C PRO A 555 -5.62 -1.64 10.27
N HIS A 556 -4.61 -2.14 10.99
CA HIS A 556 -3.29 -2.42 10.44
C HIS A 556 -3.03 -3.93 10.36
N ASN A 557 -2.28 -4.34 9.35
CA ASN A 557 -1.72 -5.68 9.20
C ASN A 557 -0.24 -5.62 8.80
N LEU A 558 0.41 -6.76 8.66
CA LEU A 558 1.84 -6.89 8.41
C LEU A 558 2.14 -7.45 7.01
N ASP A 559 3.26 -7.08 6.42
CA ASP A 559 3.90 -7.90 5.38
C ASP A 559 4.61 -9.13 5.99
N PHE A 560 5.18 -10.00 5.16
CA PHE A 560 5.90 -11.18 5.63
C PHE A 560 7.18 -10.86 6.44
N ARG A 561 7.66 -9.62 6.39
CA ARG A 561 8.84 -9.13 7.13
C ARG A 561 8.45 -8.48 8.47
N GLY A 562 7.17 -8.27 8.72
CA GLY A 562 6.67 -7.63 9.92
C GLY A 562 6.51 -6.11 9.83
N ARG A 563 6.56 -5.50 8.64
CA ARG A 563 6.24 -4.06 8.47
C ARG A 563 4.73 -3.86 8.51
N ALA A 564 4.27 -2.87 9.27
CA ALA A 564 2.86 -2.56 9.43
C ALA A 564 2.32 -1.68 8.29
N TYR A 565 1.10 -2.00 7.84
CA TYR A 565 0.40 -1.29 6.78
C TYR A 565 -1.08 -1.13 7.13
N PRO A 566 -1.68 0.04 6.89
CA PRO A 566 -3.13 0.21 6.87
C PRO A 566 -3.78 -0.80 5.92
N MET A 567 -4.91 -1.37 6.33
CA MET A 567 -5.65 -2.32 5.51
C MET A 567 -6.52 -1.64 4.46
N HIS A 568 -6.90 -0.37 4.65
CA HIS A 568 -7.64 0.38 3.64
C HIS A 568 -6.67 0.87 2.55
N PRO A 569 -6.86 0.48 1.27
CA PRO A 569 -5.82 0.62 0.25
C PRO A 569 -5.73 2.02 -0.36
N HIS A 570 -6.82 2.81 -0.34
CA HIS A 570 -6.92 4.03 -1.15
C HIS A 570 -6.43 5.28 -0.39
N LEU A 571 -7.20 5.74 0.60
CA LEU A 571 -6.84 6.91 1.40
C LEU A 571 -6.27 6.46 2.74
N ASN A 572 -4.96 6.54 2.93
CA ASN A 572 -4.28 6.26 4.19
C ASN A 572 -2.99 7.08 4.34
N HIS A 573 -2.51 7.21 5.58
CA HIS A 573 -1.36 8.04 5.94
C HIS A 573 0.00 7.53 5.45
N LEU A 574 0.10 6.29 4.93
CA LEU A 574 1.33 5.78 4.31
C LEU A 574 1.47 6.17 2.83
N SER A 575 0.40 6.67 2.22
CA SER A 575 0.32 6.97 0.77
C SER A 575 1.02 8.29 0.40
N SER A 576 0.71 8.82 -0.79
CA SER A 576 1.27 10.03 -1.40
C SER A 576 1.10 11.30 -0.54
N ASP A 577 1.87 12.35 -0.84
CA ASP A 577 1.76 13.68 -0.21
C ASP A 577 0.31 14.18 -0.11
N LEU A 578 -0.48 14.06 -1.19
CA LEU A 578 -1.92 14.32 -1.17
C LEU A 578 -2.65 13.67 0.02
N CYS A 579 -2.42 12.37 0.25
CA CYS A 579 -3.09 11.63 1.32
C CYS A 579 -2.62 12.09 2.70
N ARG A 580 -1.32 12.39 2.85
CA ARG A 580 -0.76 12.86 4.13
C ARG A 580 -1.18 14.28 4.46
N GLY A 581 -1.24 15.17 3.47
CA GLY A 581 -1.69 16.55 3.64
C GLY A 581 -3.18 16.67 4.00
N VAL A 582 -4.03 15.79 3.47
CA VAL A 582 -5.48 15.79 3.81
C VAL A 582 -5.83 15.04 5.09
N LEU A 583 -4.89 14.31 5.70
CA LEU A 583 -5.12 13.54 6.92
C LEU A 583 -4.43 14.19 8.12
N GLU A 584 -5.17 14.33 9.22
CA GLU A 584 -4.63 14.83 10.49
C GLU A 584 -5.20 14.03 11.67
N PHE A 585 -4.62 14.16 12.86
CA PHE A 585 -5.14 13.47 14.04
C PHE A 585 -6.50 14.06 14.43
N ALA A 586 -7.48 13.21 14.71
CA ALA A 586 -8.77 13.68 15.21
C ALA A 586 -8.65 14.26 16.61
N GLU A 587 -7.78 13.68 17.44
CA GLU A 587 -7.48 14.13 18.79
C GLU A 587 -6.32 15.12 18.76
N GLY A 588 -6.63 16.41 18.98
CA GLY A 588 -5.63 17.46 19.03
C GLY A 588 -4.94 17.57 20.39
N ARG A 589 -3.76 18.18 20.41
CA ARG A 589 -3.00 18.46 21.63
C ARG A 589 -2.55 19.92 21.64
N PRO A 590 -2.50 20.59 22.81
CA PRO A 590 -1.91 21.92 22.90
C PRO A 590 -0.43 21.86 22.50
N LEU A 591 0.01 22.82 21.70
CA LEU A 591 1.39 22.85 21.20
C LEU A 591 2.42 22.90 22.33
N GLY A 592 2.19 23.71 23.35
CA GLY A 592 3.21 24.04 24.34
C GLY A 592 4.45 24.70 23.70
N LYS A 593 5.48 24.97 24.52
CA LYS A 593 6.73 25.59 24.03
C LYS A 593 7.47 24.69 23.03
N SER A 594 7.54 23.40 23.32
CA SER A 594 8.23 22.43 22.46
C SER A 594 7.47 22.16 21.17
N GLY A 595 6.13 22.04 21.20
CA GLY A 595 5.36 21.75 20.00
C GLY A 595 5.37 22.88 18.98
N LEU A 596 5.37 24.15 19.40
CA LEU A 596 5.53 25.26 18.46
C LEU A 596 6.89 25.22 17.76
N ARG A 597 7.96 24.92 18.50
CA ARG A 597 9.30 24.72 17.94
C ARG A 597 9.31 23.56 16.93
N TRP A 598 8.73 22.42 17.30
CA TRP A 598 8.67 21.24 16.42
C TRP A 598 7.78 21.44 15.20
N LEU A 599 6.74 22.27 15.29
CA LEU A 599 5.90 22.64 14.15
C LEU A 599 6.69 23.44 13.11
N LYS A 600 7.51 24.40 13.55
CA LYS A 600 8.43 25.14 12.66
C LYS A 600 9.47 24.20 12.04
N ILE A 601 10.08 23.31 12.83
CA ILE A 601 11.03 22.31 12.31
C ILE A 601 10.35 21.39 11.29
N GLN A 602 9.11 20.97 11.52
CA GLN A 602 8.34 20.15 10.59
C GLN A 602 8.13 20.88 9.25
N LEU A 603 7.77 22.17 9.29
CA LEU A 603 7.59 22.98 8.09
C LEU A 603 8.89 23.06 7.28
N ALA A 604 10.03 23.31 7.95
CA ALA A 604 11.34 23.30 7.32
C ALA A 604 11.70 21.94 6.70
N ASN A 605 11.38 20.84 7.38
CA ASN A 605 11.62 19.48 6.87
C ASN A 605 10.80 19.19 5.61
N LEU A 606 9.53 19.63 5.57
CA LEU A 606 8.63 19.44 4.43
C LEU A 606 9.00 20.31 3.23
N TYR A 607 9.57 21.50 3.48
CA TYR A 607 10.10 22.36 2.43
C TYR A 607 11.26 21.68 1.69
N ALA A 608 12.13 21.01 2.46
CA ALA A 608 13.32 20.29 1.98
C ALA A 608 14.27 21.21 1.17
N GLY A 609 14.92 20.69 0.13
CA GLY A 609 15.83 21.48 -0.72
C GLY A 609 17.18 21.81 -0.08
N GLY A 610 17.61 21.02 0.91
CA GLY A 610 18.83 21.24 1.69
C GLY A 610 18.57 21.90 3.05
N VAL A 611 17.37 22.44 3.28
CA VAL A 611 16.95 23.00 4.57
C VAL A 611 16.86 21.90 5.64
N GLU A 612 16.43 20.70 5.26
CA GLU A 612 16.36 19.53 6.13
C GLU A 612 17.73 19.05 6.63
N LYS A 613 18.81 19.50 6.01
CA LYS A 613 20.20 19.18 6.37
C LYS A 613 20.81 20.20 7.33
N LEU A 614 20.12 21.32 7.59
CA LEU A 614 20.55 22.30 8.57
C LEU A 614 20.37 21.76 10.00
N SER A 615 21.08 22.38 10.95
CA SER A 615 20.81 22.21 12.37
C SER A 615 19.37 22.63 12.70
N TYR A 616 18.85 22.23 13.86
CA TYR A 616 17.49 22.63 14.24
C TYR A 616 17.34 24.15 14.31
N ASP A 617 18.35 24.88 14.77
CA ASP A 617 18.29 26.34 14.83
C ASP A 617 18.33 26.98 13.45
N GLY A 618 19.09 26.41 12.51
CA GLY A 618 19.06 26.82 11.10
C GLY A 618 17.69 26.60 10.45
N ARG A 619 17.01 25.49 10.78
CA ARG A 619 15.63 25.23 10.33
C ARG A 619 14.63 26.21 10.92
N LEU A 620 14.78 26.59 12.19
CA LEU A 620 13.94 27.59 12.83
C LEU A 620 14.12 28.96 12.18
N ALA A 621 15.37 29.40 11.99
CA ALA A 621 15.69 30.67 11.34
C ALA A 621 15.14 30.73 9.91
N PHE A 622 15.20 29.61 9.16
CA PHE A 622 14.59 29.52 7.84
C PHE A 622 13.09 29.83 7.89
N VAL A 623 12.33 29.22 8.81
CA VAL A 623 10.88 29.47 8.92
C VAL A 623 10.60 30.88 9.39
N ASP A 624 11.38 31.39 10.35
CA ASP A 624 11.20 32.75 10.88
C ASP A 624 11.43 33.82 9.81
N ASN A 625 12.34 33.58 8.86
CA ASN A 625 12.59 34.47 7.72
C ASN A 625 11.52 34.39 6.62
N HIS A 626 10.66 33.38 6.63
CA HIS A 626 9.60 33.17 5.63
C HIS A 626 8.20 33.23 6.25
N LEU A 627 8.03 33.90 7.41
CA LEU A 627 6.72 33.98 8.07
C LEU A 627 5.66 34.66 7.19
N ASP A 628 6.04 35.67 6.41
CA ASP A 628 5.12 36.34 5.48
C ASP A 628 4.62 35.38 4.40
N ASP A 629 5.51 34.54 3.84
CA ASP A 629 5.14 33.51 2.87
C ASP A 629 4.26 32.42 3.48
N VAL A 630 4.50 32.08 4.75
CA VAL A 630 3.67 31.15 5.53
C VAL A 630 2.26 31.70 5.71
N PHE A 631 2.14 32.97 6.10
CA PHE A 631 0.84 33.64 6.25
C PHE A 631 0.11 33.77 4.91
N ASP A 632 0.79 34.19 3.84
CA ASP A 632 0.21 34.27 2.49
C ASP A 632 -0.27 32.88 2.01
N SER A 633 0.55 31.85 2.19
CA SER A 633 0.19 30.47 1.83
C SER A 633 -1.04 29.98 2.60
N ALA A 634 -1.22 30.41 3.85
CA ALA A 634 -2.36 30.03 4.68
C ALA A 634 -3.66 30.79 4.33
N ASP A 635 -3.55 32.07 3.96
CA ASP A 635 -4.70 32.93 3.67
C ASP A 635 -5.17 32.82 2.22
N ASN A 636 -4.22 32.83 1.27
CA ASN A 636 -4.46 32.86 -0.16
C ASN A 636 -3.74 31.69 -0.88
N PRO A 637 -4.02 30.42 -0.53
CA PRO A 637 -3.25 29.26 -1.00
C PRO A 637 -3.19 29.11 -2.52
N LEU A 638 -4.18 29.66 -3.26
CA LEU A 638 -4.26 29.53 -4.72
C LEU A 638 -4.03 30.83 -5.49
N ASN A 639 -4.24 31.99 -4.85
CA ASN A 639 -4.21 33.29 -5.50
C ASN A 639 -3.05 34.18 -5.02
N GLY A 640 -2.35 33.79 -3.95
CA GLY A 640 -1.17 34.48 -3.44
C GLY A 640 0.12 34.08 -4.17
N ASN A 641 1.24 34.17 -3.45
CA ASN A 641 2.57 33.82 -3.95
C ASN A 641 2.74 32.31 -4.15
N ARG A 642 1.90 31.49 -3.49
CA ARG A 642 1.90 30.02 -3.56
C ARG A 642 3.26 29.41 -3.21
N TRP A 643 3.94 30.01 -2.23
CA TRP A 643 5.25 29.57 -1.76
C TRP A 643 5.26 28.09 -1.35
N TRP A 644 4.19 27.59 -0.72
CA TRP A 644 4.05 26.17 -0.37
C TRP A 644 4.21 25.18 -1.56
N LEU A 645 4.04 25.61 -2.81
CA LEU A 645 4.26 24.76 -4.00
C LEU A 645 5.73 24.51 -4.33
N THR A 646 6.66 25.30 -3.80
CA THR A 646 8.10 25.11 -4.03
C THR A 646 8.70 24.04 -3.11
N ALA A 647 7.96 23.61 -2.10
CA ALA A 647 8.32 22.52 -1.19
C ALA A 647 8.36 21.15 -1.91
N GLU A 648 9.14 20.20 -1.38
CA GLU A 648 9.16 18.82 -1.88
C GLU A 648 7.86 18.07 -1.60
N ASP A 649 7.21 18.36 -0.46
CA ASP A 649 5.90 17.84 -0.06
C ASP A 649 4.85 18.99 0.08
N PRO A 650 4.27 19.48 -1.04
CA PRO A 650 3.46 20.70 -1.05
C PRO A 650 2.23 20.66 -0.14
N PHE A 651 1.43 19.60 -0.17
CA PHE A 651 0.16 19.58 0.59
C PHE A 651 0.40 19.42 2.09
N GLN A 652 1.41 18.66 2.51
CA GLN A 652 1.84 18.63 3.90
C GLN A 652 2.44 19.99 4.33
N CYS A 653 3.22 20.65 3.47
CA CYS A 653 3.75 21.99 3.73
C CYS A 653 2.62 23.00 3.93
N LEU A 654 1.61 23.00 3.05
CA LEU A 654 0.42 23.82 3.20
C LEU A 654 -0.31 23.54 4.52
N ALA A 655 -0.49 22.27 4.90
CA ALA A 655 -1.09 21.90 6.19
C ALA A 655 -0.31 22.50 7.38
N ALA A 656 1.02 22.47 7.31
CA ALA A 656 1.89 23.09 8.31
C ALA A 656 1.78 24.62 8.32
N CYS A 657 1.74 25.28 7.15
CA CYS A 657 1.55 26.73 7.06
C CYS A 657 0.21 27.17 7.68
N LEU A 658 -0.87 26.44 7.41
CA LEU A 658 -2.20 26.70 7.97
C LEU A 658 -2.19 26.60 9.50
N ASN A 659 -1.55 25.56 10.05
CA ASN A 659 -1.50 25.33 11.50
C ASN A 659 -0.55 26.32 12.22
N LEU A 660 0.60 26.63 11.62
CA LEU A 660 1.54 27.61 12.18
C LEU A 660 0.94 29.02 12.16
N SER A 661 0.24 29.39 11.09
CA SER A 661 -0.43 30.69 11.00
C SER A 661 -1.52 30.85 12.06
N GLU A 662 -2.32 29.81 12.30
CA GLU A 662 -3.30 29.78 13.38
C GLU A 662 -2.65 29.92 14.76
N ALA A 663 -1.53 29.22 14.99
CA ALA A 663 -0.78 29.30 16.23
C ALA A 663 -0.22 30.71 16.48
N LEU A 664 0.44 31.32 15.48
CA LEU A 664 1.11 32.61 15.64
C LEU A 664 0.16 33.81 15.71
N ARG A 665 -1.06 33.69 15.16
CA ARG A 665 -2.10 34.73 15.28
C ARG A 665 -2.87 34.68 16.60
N SER A 666 -2.78 33.57 17.33
CA SER A 666 -3.35 33.46 18.67
C SER A 666 -2.57 34.34 19.65
N SER A 667 -3.28 34.97 20.60
CA SER A 667 -2.67 35.70 21.71
C SER A 667 -1.81 34.79 22.61
N SER A 668 -2.07 33.48 22.59
CA SER A 668 -1.29 32.45 23.27
C SER A 668 -1.02 31.29 22.31
N PRO A 669 0.08 31.33 21.54
CA PRO A 669 0.43 30.29 20.57
C PRO A 669 0.61 28.90 21.21
N HIS A 670 1.11 28.85 22.44
CA HIS A 670 1.39 27.61 23.16
C HIS A 670 0.14 26.83 23.57
N THR A 671 -1.02 27.50 23.68
CA THR A 671 -2.29 26.85 24.07
C THR A 671 -3.13 26.43 22.87
N VAL A 672 -2.72 26.81 21.65
CA VAL A 672 -3.41 26.40 20.43
C VAL A 672 -3.34 24.88 20.28
N ILE A 673 -4.50 24.29 20.01
CA ILE A 673 -4.64 22.86 19.82
C ILE A 673 -4.23 22.51 18.39
N SER A 674 -3.14 21.78 18.24
CA SER A 674 -2.70 21.25 16.95
C SER A 674 -3.16 19.81 16.77
N HIS A 675 -3.56 19.51 15.53
CA HIS A 675 -3.94 18.18 15.07
C HIS A 675 -2.91 17.60 14.07
N LEU A 676 -1.91 18.40 13.71
CA LEU A 676 -0.96 18.07 12.66
C LEU A 676 0.01 16.97 13.15
N PRO A 677 0.17 15.87 12.40
CA PRO A 677 1.23 14.90 12.67
C PRO A 677 2.61 15.53 12.42
N ILE A 678 3.52 15.40 13.40
CA ILE A 678 4.93 15.80 13.26
C ILE A 678 5.74 14.55 12.92
N HIS A 679 6.43 14.56 11.78
CA HIS A 679 7.19 13.42 11.28
C HIS A 679 8.61 13.43 11.86
N GLN A 680 9.04 12.28 12.37
CA GLN A 680 10.42 12.01 12.77
C GLN A 680 10.88 10.79 12.00
N ASP A 681 11.74 11.00 11.01
CA ASP A 681 12.27 9.95 10.15
C ASP A 681 13.77 9.80 10.33
N GLY A 682 14.25 8.56 10.25
CA GLY A 682 15.67 8.26 10.37
C GLY A 682 16.36 8.33 9.02
N SER A 683 17.54 8.94 8.98
CA SER A 683 18.36 9.01 7.77
C SER A 683 18.95 7.63 7.46
N CYS A 684 18.28 6.88 6.57
CA CYS A 684 18.66 5.54 6.15
C CYS A 684 18.65 4.49 7.28
N ASN A 685 17.46 4.19 7.83
CA ASN A 685 17.28 3.26 8.96
C ASN A 685 17.99 1.90 8.77
N GLY A 686 18.10 1.39 7.55
CA GLY A 686 18.80 0.12 7.32
C GLY A 686 20.30 0.19 7.59
N LEU A 687 20.98 1.26 7.15
CA LEU A 687 22.39 1.49 7.49
C LEU A 687 22.57 1.80 8.99
N GLN A 688 21.61 2.50 9.60
CA GLN A 688 21.61 2.68 11.06
C GLN A 688 21.58 1.34 11.80
N HIS A 689 20.74 0.41 11.35
CA HIS A 689 20.71 -0.94 11.92
C HIS A 689 22.01 -1.71 11.67
N TYR A 690 22.61 -1.64 10.47
CA TYR A 690 23.91 -2.28 10.20
C TYR A 690 25.03 -1.70 11.05
N ALA A 691 25.15 -0.37 11.12
CA ALA A 691 26.16 0.29 11.96
C ALA A 691 25.99 -0.08 13.44
N ALA A 692 24.74 -0.18 13.93
CA ALA A 692 24.46 -0.61 15.29
C ALA A 692 24.79 -2.09 15.56
N LEU A 693 24.52 -2.98 14.60
CA LEU A 693 24.85 -4.41 14.68
C LEU A 693 26.36 -4.64 14.62
N GLY A 694 27.04 -3.99 13.68
CA GLY A 694 28.49 -4.05 13.49
C GLY A 694 29.28 -3.24 14.52
N ARG A 695 28.61 -2.34 15.25
CA ARG A 695 29.22 -1.41 16.23
C ARG A 695 30.36 -0.57 15.64
N ASN A 696 30.25 -0.21 14.36
CA ASN A 696 31.25 0.61 13.69
C ASN A 696 31.01 2.10 13.99
N SER A 697 31.93 2.73 14.71
CA SER A 697 31.80 4.13 15.14
C SER A 697 31.81 5.12 13.97
N LEU A 698 32.54 4.84 12.89
CA LEU A 698 32.61 5.71 11.72
C LEU A 698 31.28 5.70 10.95
N GLU A 699 30.77 4.50 10.66
CA GLU A 699 29.46 4.32 10.04
C GLU A 699 28.34 4.89 10.91
N ALA A 700 28.39 4.63 12.21
CA ALA A 700 27.44 5.18 13.17
C ALA A 700 27.41 6.71 13.16
N SER A 701 28.57 7.36 13.01
CA SER A 701 28.65 8.82 12.86
C SER A 701 28.03 9.29 11.54
N ALA A 702 28.30 8.60 10.43
CA ALA A 702 27.78 8.95 9.11
C ALA A 702 26.24 8.85 9.01
N VAL A 703 25.62 8.01 9.85
CA VAL A 703 24.16 7.77 9.89
C VAL A 703 23.46 8.35 11.12
N ASN A 704 24.10 9.31 11.80
CA ASN A 704 23.52 10.07 12.92
C ASN A 704 23.23 9.26 14.21
N LEU A 705 23.93 8.15 14.45
CA LEU A 705 23.89 7.43 15.73
C LEU A 705 24.84 8.01 16.78
N VAL A 706 25.86 8.76 16.34
CA VAL A 706 26.73 9.55 17.21
C VAL A 706 26.24 11.00 17.20
N ALA A 707 26.25 11.65 18.36
CA ALA A 707 25.84 13.05 18.48
C ALA A 707 26.76 13.95 17.65
N GLY A 708 26.16 14.85 16.87
CA GLY A 708 26.84 15.87 16.08
C GLY A 708 26.05 17.18 16.07
N GLU A 709 26.73 18.29 15.75
CA GLU A 709 26.11 19.63 15.75
C GLU A 709 25.11 19.83 14.60
N LYS A 710 25.35 19.15 13.47
CA LYS A 710 24.46 19.11 12.32
C LYS A 710 24.22 17.66 11.88
N PRO A 711 23.08 17.37 11.25
CA PRO A 711 22.84 16.05 10.66
C PRO A 711 23.94 15.71 9.64
N ALA A 712 24.55 14.53 9.79
CA ALA A 712 25.38 13.91 8.78
C ALA A 712 24.52 13.43 7.60
N ASP A 713 25.10 13.50 6.40
CA ASP A 713 24.48 13.08 5.16
C ASP A 713 25.40 12.07 4.45
N VAL A 714 25.17 10.80 4.75
CA VAL A 714 25.90 9.66 4.16
C VAL A 714 25.87 9.67 2.64
N TYR A 715 24.80 10.19 2.02
CA TYR A 715 24.68 10.24 0.56
C TYR A 715 25.62 11.27 -0.04
N SER A 716 25.71 12.45 0.56
CA SER A 716 26.65 13.50 0.16
C SER A 716 28.10 13.07 0.39
N GLU A 717 28.40 12.41 1.51
CA GLU A 717 29.75 11.91 1.80
C GLU A 717 30.21 10.87 0.75
N ILE A 718 29.34 9.90 0.42
CA ILE A 718 29.64 8.91 -0.62
C ILE A 718 29.74 9.57 -2.00
N ALA A 719 28.88 10.53 -2.32
CA ALA A 719 28.93 11.25 -3.59
C ALA A 719 30.28 11.98 -3.78
N VAL A 720 30.78 12.65 -2.74
CA VAL A 720 32.11 13.29 -2.73
C VAL A 720 33.19 12.23 -2.97
N ARG A 721 33.13 11.10 -2.25
CA ARG A 721 34.13 10.05 -2.40
C ARG A 721 34.16 9.43 -3.80
N VAL A 722 33.00 9.18 -4.39
CA VAL A 722 32.88 8.67 -5.76
C VAL A 722 33.38 9.71 -6.76
N HIS A 723 33.06 10.99 -6.56
CA HIS A 723 33.55 12.07 -7.40
C HIS A 723 35.10 12.14 -7.41
N GLU A 724 35.75 12.00 -6.25
CA GLU A 724 37.22 11.95 -6.16
C GLU A 724 37.82 10.77 -6.92
N ILE A 725 37.21 9.59 -6.81
CA ILE A 725 37.64 8.39 -7.53
C ILE A 725 37.50 8.60 -9.04
N MET A 726 36.36 9.12 -9.48
CA MET A 726 36.10 9.40 -10.90
C MET A 726 37.03 10.47 -11.47
N LYS A 727 37.38 11.49 -10.67
CA LYS A 727 38.39 12.50 -11.04
C LYS A 727 39.78 11.90 -11.20
N ARG A 728 40.15 10.95 -10.33
CA ARG A 728 41.42 10.22 -10.46
C ARG A 728 41.42 9.36 -11.72
N ASP A 729 40.33 8.64 -11.97
CA ASP A 729 40.18 7.77 -13.15
C ASP A 729 40.12 8.56 -14.46
N SER A 730 39.49 9.74 -14.47
CA SER A 730 39.44 10.60 -15.65
C SER A 730 40.81 11.13 -16.07
N ASN A 731 41.77 11.20 -15.15
CA ASN A 731 43.13 11.68 -15.42
C ASN A 731 44.06 10.58 -15.93
N LYS A 732 43.61 9.32 -15.96
CA LYS A 732 44.38 8.20 -16.53
C LYS A 732 44.39 8.27 -18.06
N ASP A 733 45.37 7.62 -18.66
CA ASP A 733 45.47 7.51 -20.11
C ASP A 733 44.43 6.52 -20.66
N PRO A 734 43.52 6.97 -21.55
CA PRO A 734 42.54 6.11 -22.22
C PRO A 734 43.13 4.89 -22.95
N ALA A 735 44.39 4.97 -23.39
CA ALA A 735 45.06 3.86 -24.07
C ALA A 735 45.38 2.69 -23.13
N THR A 736 45.54 2.96 -21.83
CA THR A 736 45.87 1.96 -20.80
C THR A 736 44.68 1.63 -19.89
N ASP A 737 43.78 2.58 -19.67
CA ASP A 737 42.53 2.38 -18.93
C ASP A 737 41.31 2.81 -19.77
N PRO A 738 40.58 1.87 -20.39
CA PRO A 738 39.39 2.17 -21.18
C PRO A 738 38.29 2.92 -20.40
N LYS A 739 38.28 2.85 -19.06
CA LYS A 739 37.31 3.53 -18.21
C LYS A 739 37.59 5.02 -18.06
N ALA A 740 38.79 5.49 -18.41
CA ALA A 740 39.15 6.92 -18.33
C ALA A 740 38.23 7.79 -19.21
N LEU A 741 37.85 7.31 -20.39
CA LEU A 741 36.91 8.01 -21.28
C LEU A 741 35.51 8.10 -20.67
N LEU A 742 35.02 7.01 -20.07
CA LEU A 742 33.73 7.00 -19.39
C LEU A 742 33.74 7.92 -18.16
N ALA A 743 34.82 7.91 -17.37
CA ALA A 743 34.98 8.79 -16.22
C ALA A 743 34.99 10.27 -16.63
N LYS A 744 35.68 10.63 -17.72
CA LYS A 744 35.65 12.00 -18.29
C LYS A 744 34.25 12.45 -18.69
N VAL A 745 33.44 11.58 -19.28
CA VAL A 745 32.05 11.91 -19.66
C VAL A 745 31.16 12.08 -18.45
N LEU A 746 31.34 11.24 -17.42
CA LEU A 746 30.43 11.17 -16.28
C LEU A 746 30.79 12.13 -15.14
N ILE A 747 32.02 12.63 -15.03
CA ILE A 747 32.48 13.46 -13.90
C ILE A 747 31.61 14.70 -13.64
N GLY A 748 31.09 15.32 -14.70
CA GLY A 748 30.20 16.49 -14.62
C GLY A 748 28.77 16.17 -14.20
N GLN A 749 28.39 14.88 -14.15
CA GLN A 749 27.05 14.44 -13.77
C GLN A 749 26.97 14.00 -12.31
N VAL A 750 28.11 13.72 -11.66
CA VAL A 750 28.19 13.04 -10.34
C VAL A 750 27.95 13.96 -9.13
N GLY A 751 27.81 15.27 -9.34
CA GLY A 751 27.63 16.26 -8.27
C GLY A 751 26.27 16.24 -7.56
N TYR A 752 25.31 15.41 -7.99
CA TYR A 752 23.97 15.37 -7.41
C TYR A 752 23.81 14.20 -6.42
N PRO A 753 23.66 14.46 -5.11
CA PRO A 753 23.45 13.41 -4.10
C PRO A 753 22.27 12.47 -4.43
N LYS A 754 21.26 12.97 -5.15
CA LYS A 754 20.10 12.18 -5.62
C LYS A 754 20.49 10.99 -6.51
N LEU A 755 21.62 11.03 -7.21
CA LEU A 755 22.10 9.91 -8.03
C LEU A 755 22.52 8.70 -7.18
N PHE A 756 23.01 8.93 -5.97
CA PHE A 756 23.49 7.90 -5.06
C PHE A 756 22.41 7.41 -4.09
N TRP A 757 21.38 8.23 -3.86
CA TRP A 757 20.27 7.88 -2.97
C TRP A 757 19.59 6.55 -3.35
N SER A 758 19.24 6.38 -4.63
CA SER A 758 18.56 5.16 -5.10
C SER A 758 19.48 3.93 -5.03
N PRO A 759 20.70 3.91 -5.60
CA PRO A 759 21.60 2.75 -5.50
C PRO A 759 21.95 2.35 -4.07
N ILE A 760 22.25 3.30 -3.18
CA ILE A 760 22.60 3.00 -1.78
C ILE A 760 21.40 2.43 -1.03
N SER A 761 20.22 3.02 -1.22
CA SER A 761 18.99 2.52 -0.62
C SER A 761 18.64 1.11 -1.12
N HIS A 762 18.99 0.77 -2.37
CA HIS A 762 18.83 -0.57 -2.92
C HIS A 762 19.90 -1.57 -2.43
N LEU A 763 21.13 -1.13 -2.16
CA LEU A 763 22.20 -1.99 -1.62
C LEU A 763 21.75 -2.67 -0.32
N VAL A 764 21.13 -1.88 0.56
CA VAL A 764 20.57 -2.30 1.86
C VAL A 764 19.34 -3.23 1.72
N ILE A 765 18.72 -3.30 0.54
CA ILE A 765 17.58 -4.19 0.27
C ILE A 765 18.06 -5.56 -0.27
N ILE A 766 19.30 -5.62 -0.80
CA ILE A 766 19.86 -6.81 -1.46
C ILE A 766 20.70 -7.66 -0.49
N GLU A 767 21.35 -7.04 0.50
CA GLU A 767 21.94 -7.73 1.67
C GLU A 767 20.90 -8.06 2.74
#